data_AF-A0A816ZB77-F1
#
_entry.id   AF-A0A816ZB77-F1
#
_cell.length_a   1.000
_cell.length_b   1.000
_cell.length_c   1.000
_cell.angle_alpha   90.00
_cell.angle_beta   90.00
_cell.angle_gamma   90.00
#
_symmetry.space_group_name_H-M   'P 1'
#
loop_
_entity.id
_entity.type
_entity.pdbx_description
1 polymer ?
#
loop_
_entity_poly.entity_id
_entity_poly.type
_entity_poly.pdbx_seq_one_letter_code
_entity_poly.pdbx_strand_id
1 'polypeptide(L)'
;MSIREKQATIYEELLMLEMRVLCKFLPKNFDQLERFITTMIYSPLNNDQKMIEVRNKRYKTIQEAKRIWLNVFLNAYEVQLQEYDQQYENEFLQLQSHLLNNTNINGSCVYEQIQQHMNYQTNKLKQQVSMKLQSLRGILIKNRRRSSSAKNTVGVWPEPYLELLTNVFNRYEWKYLSFSPSCIRINQSAIRPRHQQEIAIQKDHKSIYDKIRSHLNEHYFVPMTATILKQYSNKLLHDLNLSYFSPLSYIDQTLALKQAKKVVSIQRKIKKHHLILRVTDKGYNFYIGTEKEFDTKDQNFFQDTNAFIELKENPFNKIQDNDGIPVRPIENTVNAPTTNISNYLDEIIRLIFDKECQNTTIIDGTSLIQALHQYMRKGLFKSTTLFCTFDIRNLYTMLPQEEALDILVEFLHVHGYTKVEGIPSETIRLLASIVLKENVFVYGKNIYQQVLGGAMGSSFTLTLANIFMWKWQKELVRRQDMTGEYYGRYIDDVFMTWNKSENALKQILENANTWHPNIKLEYKISKSRPFLDILLTNINGTLSTSVYHKPAAEPYVVPFISDHPRHVFENIVQTSLRRAIKYSSTFQLFNDERRYIESTFLYNGNPSSFIDKTFRKLFSDYISSRSFLPFLDNEAQFVQMHIELSGQPSRQQSQVEMRIATLTTDNEHLVEESDKKQEFAIQENKKPNEFQNKLIIHYTHEKRFNTRKRDLHRIFQETFVSTPIIETKLIVGNRNQKSTMKELIRKLQDRQY
;
A
#
# COMPACT_ATOMS: atom_id res chain seq x y z
N MET A 1 -46.77 14.12 -10.68
CA MET A 1 -45.56 13.29 -10.81
C MET A 1 -44.93 13.20 -9.43
N SER A 2 -44.79 12.00 -8.88
CA SER A 2 -44.07 11.78 -7.61
C SER A 2 -42.62 12.25 -7.75
N ILE A 3 -41.95 12.60 -6.64
CA ILE A 3 -40.53 13.01 -6.65
C ILE A 3 -39.66 11.96 -7.38
N ARG A 4 -39.97 10.66 -7.17
CA ARG A 4 -39.30 9.54 -7.82
C ARG A 4 -39.53 9.46 -9.33
N GLU A 5 -40.70 9.87 -9.83
CA GLU A 5 -40.95 9.96 -11.28
C GLU A 5 -40.19 11.13 -11.94
N LYS A 6 -40.06 12.27 -11.22
CA LYS A 6 -39.22 13.39 -11.69
C LYS A 6 -37.75 12.99 -11.74
N GLN A 7 -37.25 12.32 -10.71
CA GLN A 7 -35.89 11.75 -10.70
C GLN A 7 -35.66 10.76 -11.83
N ALA A 8 -36.62 9.86 -12.09
CA ALA A 8 -36.52 8.91 -13.17
C ALA A 8 -36.42 9.60 -14.55
N THR A 9 -37.13 10.71 -14.73
CA THR A 9 -37.09 11.52 -15.96
C THR A 9 -35.71 12.17 -16.15
N ILE A 10 -35.19 12.82 -15.12
CA ILE A 10 -33.83 13.41 -15.15
C ILE A 10 -32.74 12.35 -15.38
N TYR A 11 -32.89 11.18 -14.75
CA TYR A 11 -31.98 10.06 -14.94
C TYR A 11 -32.04 9.49 -16.36
N GLU A 12 -33.24 9.40 -16.97
CA GLU A 12 -33.41 9.03 -18.39
C GLU A 12 -32.73 10.06 -19.31
N GLU A 13 -32.82 11.37 -19.02
CA GLU A 13 -32.16 12.44 -19.80
C GLU A 13 -30.63 12.41 -19.70
N LEU A 14 -30.09 12.23 -18.49
CA LEU A 14 -28.65 12.07 -18.24
C LEU A 14 -28.09 10.88 -19.03
N LEU A 15 -28.73 9.71 -18.91
CA LEU A 15 -28.32 8.51 -19.64
C LEU A 15 -28.43 8.70 -21.16
N MET A 16 -29.44 9.41 -21.64
CA MET A 16 -29.57 9.76 -23.06
C MET A 16 -28.44 10.68 -23.55
N LEU A 17 -27.98 11.63 -22.73
CA LEU A 17 -26.81 12.47 -23.03
C LEU A 17 -25.54 11.61 -23.12
N GLU A 18 -25.30 10.73 -22.14
CA GLU A 18 -24.16 9.79 -22.14
C GLU A 18 -24.18 8.87 -23.37
N MET A 19 -25.35 8.33 -23.72
CA MET A 19 -25.53 7.49 -24.91
C MET A 19 -25.24 8.25 -26.20
N ARG A 20 -25.67 9.52 -26.30
CA ARG A 20 -25.39 10.40 -27.44
C ARG A 20 -23.90 10.70 -27.60
N VAL A 21 -23.19 10.97 -26.51
CA VAL A 21 -21.73 11.12 -26.48
C VAL A 21 -21.04 9.83 -26.98
N LEU A 22 -21.44 8.67 -26.45
CA LEU A 22 -20.91 7.37 -26.87
C LEU A 22 -21.18 7.05 -28.35
N CYS A 23 -22.32 7.51 -28.86
CA CYS A 23 -22.72 7.33 -30.26
C CYS A 23 -22.24 8.43 -31.22
N LYS A 24 -21.50 9.44 -30.72
CA LYS A 24 -20.97 10.59 -31.47
C LYS A 24 -22.03 11.53 -32.08
N PHE A 25 -23.16 11.71 -31.41
CA PHE A 25 -24.23 12.65 -31.81
C PHE A 25 -24.34 13.76 -30.77
N LEU A 26 -23.68 14.91 -30.98
CA LEU A 26 -23.86 16.08 -30.11
C LEU A 26 -25.08 16.91 -30.55
N PRO A 27 -25.67 17.73 -29.66
CA PRO A 27 -26.83 18.58 -29.99
C PRO A 27 -26.50 19.65 -31.04
N LYS A 28 -27.50 20.08 -31.82
CA LYS A 28 -27.33 21.11 -32.88
C LYS A 28 -26.72 22.43 -32.41
N ASN A 29 -26.98 22.82 -31.16
CA ASN A 29 -26.48 24.04 -30.54
C ASN A 29 -24.93 24.03 -30.45
N PHE A 30 -24.32 22.83 -30.49
CA PHE A 30 -22.88 22.64 -30.42
C PHE A 30 -22.16 22.87 -31.75
N ASP A 31 -22.80 22.55 -32.88
CA ASP A 31 -22.26 22.83 -34.22
C ASP A 31 -22.16 24.35 -34.47
N GLN A 32 -22.97 25.15 -33.76
CA GLN A 32 -22.94 26.61 -33.80
C GLN A 32 -21.73 27.17 -33.03
N LEU A 33 -21.34 26.55 -31.91
CA LEU A 33 -20.17 26.93 -31.11
C LEU A 33 -18.85 26.71 -31.88
N GLU A 34 -18.72 25.58 -32.58
CA GLU A 34 -17.54 25.28 -33.39
C GLU A 34 -17.39 26.27 -34.56
N ARG A 35 -18.50 26.68 -35.18
CA ARG A 35 -18.52 27.74 -36.19
C ARG A 35 -18.14 29.09 -35.61
N PHE A 36 -18.68 29.46 -34.45
CA PHE A 36 -18.40 30.73 -33.76
C PHE A 36 -16.92 30.88 -33.36
N ILE A 37 -16.31 29.83 -32.78
CA ILE A 37 -14.89 29.83 -32.42
C ILE A 37 -14.01 29.87 -33.68
N THR A 38 -14.47 29.27 -34.78
CA THR A 38 -13.76 29.30 -36.07
C THR A 38 -13.75 30.71 -36.69
N THR A 39 -14.80 31.51 -36.50
CA THR A 39 -14.89 32.88 -37.02
C THR A 39 -14.10 33.92 -36.21
N MET A 40 -13.89 33.69 -34.90
CA MET A 40 -13.17 34.62 -34.01
C MET A 40 -11.63 34.64 -34.19
N ILE A 41 -11.04 33.58 -34.77
CA ILE A 41 -9.58 33.38 -34.81
C ILE A 41 -9.05 33.48 -36.25
N TYR A 42 -9.48 34.50 -36.99
CA TYR A 42 -8.87 34.87 -38.28
C TYR A 42 -7.92 36.05 -38.07
N SER A 43 -6.62 35.78 -38.16
CA SER A 43 -5.61 36.80 -38.45
C SER A 43 -4.60 36.21 -39.43
N PRO A 44 -4.31 36.87 -40.57
CA PRO A 44 -3.31 36.39 -41.52
C PRO A 44 -1.92 36.68 -40.94
N LEU A 45 -1.27 35.67 -40.36
CA LEU A 45 0.07 35.80 -39.81
C LEU A 45 1.08 35.10 -40.73
N ASN A 46 2.10 35.84 -41.18
CA ASN A 46 3.13 35.42 -42.14
C ASN A 46 4.30 34.62 -41.52
N ASN A 47 4.13 34.03 -40.33
CA ASN A 47 5.23 33.33 -39.65
C ASN A 47 4.82 31.92 -39.20
N ASP A 48 5.52 30.92 -39.72
CA ASP A 48 5.15 29.49 -39.64
C ASP A 48 5.06 28.97 -38.20
N GLN A 49 5.96 29.39 -37.29
CA GLN A 49 5.91 29.01 -35.87
C GLN A 49 4.69 29.61 -35.14
N LYS A 50 4.38 30.90 -35.37
CA LYS A 50 3.19 31.54 -34.78
C LYS A 50 1.90 30.90 -35.30
N MET A 51 1.89 30.40 -36.53
CA MET A 51 0.75 29.68 -37.10
C MET A 51 0.51 28.33 -36.41
N ILE A 52 1.56 27.61 -36.01
CA ILE A 52 1.44 26.36 -35.22
C ILE A 52 0.90 26.66 -33.83
N GLU A 53 1.48 27.65 -33.14
CA GLU A 53 1.04 28.04 -31.80
C GLU A 53 -0.43 28.45 -31.79
N VAL A 54 -0.87 29.25 -32.76
CA VAL A 54 -2.28 29.67 -32.89
C VAL A 54 -3.18 28.48 -33.22
N ARG A 55 -2.76 27.54 -34.07
CA ARG A 55 -3.53 26.32 -34.37
C ARG A 55 -3.63 25.37 -33.17
N ASN A 56 -2.54 25.18 -32.43
CA ASN A 56 -2.49 24.35 -31.23
C ASN A 56 -3.29 24.98 -30.08
N LYS A 57 -3.18 26.31 -29.91
CA LYS A 57 -4.01 27.08 -28.98
C LYS A 57 -5.49 26.96 -29.35
N ARG A 58 -5.86 27.12 -30.63
CA ARG A 58 -7.23 26.92 -31.12
C ARG A 58 -7.75 25.53 -30.84
N TYR A 59 -6.97 24.48 -31.14
CA TYR A 59 -7.36 23.10 -30.88
C TYR A 59 -7.57 22.85 -29.38
N LYS A 60 -6.63 23.32 -28.54
CA LYS A 60 -6.71 23.22 -27.08
C LYS A 60 -7.94 23.95 -26.54
N THR A 61 -8.20 25.18 -26.98
CA THR A 61 -9.38 25.98 -26.57
C THR A 61 -10.69 25.31 -26.98
N ILE A 62 -10.76 24.74 -28.19
CA ILE A 62 -11.95 24.00 -28.60
C ILE A 62 -12.13 22.79 -27.67
N GLN A 63 -11.11 21.97 -27.45
CA GLN A 63 -11.22 20.79 -26.58
C GLN A 63 -11.55 21.13 -25.12
N GLU A 64 -11.00 22.21 -24.58
CA GLU A 64 -11.34 22.72 -23.25
C GLU A 64 -12.79 23.19 -23.19
N ALA A 65 -13.27 23.94 -24.19
CA ALA A 65 -14.68 24.33 -24.27
C ALA A 65 -15.61 23.11 -24.37
N LYS A 66 -15.23 22.06 -25.12
CA LYS A 66 -15.99 20.81 -25.22
C LYS A 66 -16.05 20.09 -23.86
N ARG A 67 -14.97 20.12 -23.07
CA ARG A 67 -14.91 19.54 -21.72
C ARG A 67 -15.74 20.33 -20.72
N ILE A 68 -15.56 21.64 -20.67
CA ILE A 68 -16.29 22.53 -19.75
C ILE A 68 -17.80 22.41 -20.00
N TRP A 69 -18.22 22.45 -21.26
CA TRP A 69 -19.63 22.29 -21.62
C TRP A 69 -20.18 20.95 -21.13
N LEU A 70 -19.47 19.84 -21.37
CA LEU A 70 -19.93 18.52 -20.93
C LEU A 70 -20.02 18.44 -19.40
N ASN A 71 -19.04 18.98 -18.68
CA ASN A 71 -19.02 19.00 -17.23
C ASN A 71 -20.16 19.86 -16.66
N VAL A 72 -20.46 21.02 -17.24
CA VAL A 72 -21.57 21.88 -16.79
C VAL A 72 -22.91 21.17 -16.93
N PHE A 73 -23.15 20.48 -18.06
CA PHE A 73 -24.41 19.76 -18.26
C PHE A 73 -24.52 18.52 -17.38
N LEU A 74 -23.45 17.75 -17.20
CA LEU A 74 -23.44 16.61 -16.28
C LEU A 74 -23.68 17.07 -14.84
N ASN A 75 -22.99 18.12 -14.39
CA ASN A 75 -23.19 18.70 -13.06
C ASN A 75 -24.62 19.23 -12.87
N ALA A 76 -25.22 19.86 -13.87
CA ALA A 76 -26.60 20.34 -13.78
C ALA A 76 -27.60 19.21 -13.53
N TYR A 77 -27.42 18.06 -14.20
CA TYR A 77 -28.24 16.87 -13.97
C TYR A 77 -27.97 16.23 -12.61
N GLU A 78 -26.71 16.19 -12.15
CA GLU A 78 -26.36 15.66 -10.82
C GLU A 78 -26.95 16.50 -9.68
N VAL A 79 -26.87 17.83 -9.78
CA VAL A 79 -27.47 18.75 -8.80
C VAL A 79 -28.99 18.57 -8.74
N GLN A 80 -29.67 18.47 -9.89
CA GLN A 80 -31.11 18.21 -9.92
C GLN A 80 -31.48 16.86 -9.28
N LEU A 81 -30.68 15.81 -9.48
CA LEU A 81 -30.89 14.52 -8.83
C LEU A 81 -30.72 14.60 -7.31
N GLN A 82 -29.68 15.33 -6.84
CA GLN A 82 -29.43 15.56 -5.42
C GLN A 82 -30.54 16.36 -4.74
N GLU A 83 -31.05 17.42 -5.39
CA GLU A 83 -32.18 18.21 -4.88
C GLU A 83 -33.42 17.34 -4.69
N TYR A 84 -33.72 16.45 -5.65
CA TYR A 84 -34.86 15.54 -5.51
C TYR A 84 -34.61 14.44 -4.46
N ASP A 85 -33.39 13.97 -4.27
CA ASP A 85 -33.08 12.99 -3.21
C ASP A 85 -33.29 13.64 -1.84
N GLN A 86 -32.88 14.89 -1.67
CA GLN A 86 -33.10 15.66 -0.45
C GLN A 86 -34.59 15.94 -0.18
N GLN A 87 -35.36 16.31 -1.22
CA GLN A 87 -36.82 16.48 -1.10
C GLN A 87 -37.50 15.17 -0.70
N TYR A 88 -37.07 14.04 -1.25
CA TYR A 88 -37.59 12.73 -0.91
C TYR A 88 -37.25 12.32 0.54
N GLU A 89 -36.01 12.55 0.99
CA GLU A 89 -35.59 12.28 2.37
C GLU A 89 -36.38 13.12 3.38
N ASN A 90 -36.63 14.39 3.07
CA ASN A 90 -37.42 15.26 3.92
C ASN A 90 -38.89 14.81 4.04
N GLU A 91 -39.54 14.44 2.94
CA GLU A 91 -40.90 13.86 2.97
C GLU A 91 -40.93 12.54 3.76
N PHE A 92 -39.88 11.72 3.63
CA PHE A 92 -39.78 10.44 4.32
C PHE A 92 -39.57 10.59 5.83
N LEU A 93 -38.77 11.57 6.26
CA LEU A 93 -38.57 11.93 7.67
C LEU A 93 -39.83 12.52 8.31
N GLN A 94 -40.58 13.35 7.57
CA GLN A 94 -41.88 13.84 8.02
C GLN A 94 -42.87 12.69 8.24
N LEU A 95 -42.90 11.73 7.31
CA LEU A 95 -43.77 10.56 7.40
C LEU A 95 -43.38 9.65 8.59
N GLN A 96 -42.09 9.49 8.85
CA GLN A 96 -41.59 8.81 10.06
C GLN A 96 -42.06 9.51 11.34
N SER A 97 -41.89 10.83 11.42
CA SER A 97 -42.30 11.61 12.60
C SER A 97 -43.81 11.55 12.86
N HIS A 98 -44.62 11.55 11.80
CA HIS A 98 -46.08 11.43 11.93
C HIS A 98 -46.54 10.04 12.39
N LEU A 99 -45.90 8.97 11.91
CA LEU A 99 -46.23 7.59 12.29
C LEU A 99 -45.84 7.28 13.74
N LEU A 100 -44.72 7.84 14.22
CA LEU A 100 -44.26 7.70 15.60
C LEU A 100 -45.15 8.46 16.60
N ASN A 101 -45.75 9.60 16.19
CA ASN A 101 -46.53 10.45 17.10
C ASN A 101 -48.02 10.10 17.18
N ASN A 102 -48.61 9.44 16.17
CA ASN A 102 -50.08 9.31 16.06
C ASN A 102 -50.63 7.87 16.15
N THR A 103 -49.80 6.83 16.39
CA THR A 103 -50.29 5.44 16.41
C THR A 103 -50.00 4.73 17.74
N ASN A 104 -51.05 4.36 18.48
CA ASN A 104 -50.97 3.55 19.71
C ASN A 104 -50.62 2.07 19.47
N ILE A 105 -50.15 1.71 18.26
CA ILE A 105 -49.73 0.35 17.89
C ILE A 105 -48.53 0.42 16.94
N ASN A 106 -47.38 -0.13 17.37
CA ASN A 106 -46.19 -0.53 16.58
C ASN A 106 -45.87 0.26 15.28
N GLY A 107 -45.81 1.59 15.36
CA GLY A 107 -45.44 2.46 14.23
C GLY A 107 -44.09 2.13 13.57
N SER A 108 -43.15 1.52 14.31
CA SER A 108 -41.86 1.05 13.77
C SER A 108 -42.00 -0.09 12.76
N CYS A 109 -42.93 -1.02 12.97
CA CYS A 109 -43.15 -2.16 12.07
C CYS A 109 -43.77 -1.72 10.74
N VAL A 110 -44.72 -0.78 10.80
CA VAL A 110 -45.35 -0.19 9.61
C VAL A 110 -44.34 0.61 8.80
N TYR A 111 -43.45 1.37 9.48
CA TYR A 111 -42.37 2.10 8.83
C TYR A 111 -41.39 1.18 8.07
N GLU A 112 -40.96 0.07 8.68
CA GLU A 112 -40.08 -0.90 8.03
C GLU A 112 -40.73 -1.55 6.80
N GLN A 113 -42.03 -1.87 6.87
CA GLN A 113 -42.77 -2.42 5.73
C GLN A 113 -42.91 -1.42 4.57
N ILE A 114 -43.18 -0.15 4.88
CA ILE A 114 -43.21 0.93 3.88
C ILE A 114 -41.83 1.11 3.24
N GLN A 115 -40.75 1.10 4.02
CA GLN A 115 -39.38 1.23 3.52
C GLN A 115 -39.01 0.06 2.59
N GLN A 116 -39.36 -1.18 2.95
CA GLN A 116 -39.16 -2.35 2.12
C GLN A 116 -39.94 -2.27 0.80
N HIS A 117 -41.21 -1.84 0.85
CA HIS A 117 -42.02 -1.66 -0.35
C HIS A 117 -41.45 -0.59 -1.29
N MET A 118 -40.98 0.55 -0.74
CA MET A 118 -40.40 1.64 -1.53
C MET A 118 -39.06 1.25 -2.16
N ASN A 119 -38.22 0.48 -1.46
CA ASN A 119 -37.00 -0.09 -2.01
C ASN A 119 -37.29 -1.04 -3.19
N TYR A 120 -38.33 -1.86 -3.07
CA TYR A 120 -38.78 -2.74 -4.14
C TYR A 120 -39.25 -1.94 -5.38
N GLN A 121 -40.09 -0.92 -5.21
CA GLN A 121 -40.55 -0.08 -6.32
C GLN A 121 -39.40 0.67 -7.00
N THR A 122 -38.45 1.18 -6.23
CA THR A 122 -37.24 1.87 -6.76
C THR A 122 -36.40 0.93 -7.62
N ASN A 123 -36.19 -0.30 -7.17
CA ASN A 123 -35.45 -1.31 -7.94
C ASN A 123 -36.18 -1.72 -9.23
N LYS A 124 -37.51 -1.83 -9.18
CA LYS A 124 -38.35 -2.10 -10.35
C LYS A 124 -38.25 -0.98 -11.40
N LEU A 125 -38.28 0.28 -10.97
CA LEU A 125 -38.13 1.44 -11.85
C LEU A 125 -36.74 1.47 -12.53
N LYS A 126 -35.67 1.20 -11.77
CA LYS A 126 -34.29 1.09 -12.30
C LYS A 126 -34.19 0.03 -13.39
N GLN A 127 -34.83 -1.14 -13.22
CA GLN A 127 -34.86 -2.18 -14.24
C GLN A 127 -35.61 -1.72 -15.50
N GLN A 128 -36.75 -1.05 -15.37
CA GLN A 128 -37.53 -0.54 -16.50
C GLN A 128 -36.73 0.48 -17.34
N VAL A 129 -36.04 1.42 -16.69
CA VAL A 129 -35.15 2.38 -17.37
C VAL A 129 -34.02 1.66 -18.12
N SER A 130 -33.40 0.65 -17.48
CA SER A 130 -32.34 -0.15 -18.11
C SER A 130 -32.82 -0.89 -19.38
N MET A 131 -34.05 -1.41 -19.37
CA MET A 131 -34.62 -2.12 -20.53
C MET A 131 -34.95 -1.14 -21.68
N LYS A 132 -35.52 0.04 -21.39
CA LYS A 132 -35.75 1.11 -22.38
C LYS A 132 -34.46 1.56 -23.07
N LEU A 133 -33.35 1.68 -22.32
CA LEU A 133 -32.06 2.12 -22.87
C LEU A 133 -31.50 1.14 -23.92
N GLN A 134 -31.72 -0.15 -23.72
CA GLN A 134 -31.25 -1.17 -24.65
C GLN A 134 -31.94 -1.06 -26.02
N SER A 135 -33.23 -0.67 -26.05
CA SER A 135 -33.97 -0.44 -27.30
C SER A 135 -33.57 0.89 -27.97
N LEU A 136 -33.44 1.97 -27.20
CA LEU A 136 -33.01 3.30 -27.69
C LEU A 136 -31.59 3.27 -28.30
N ARG A 137 -30.68 2.50 -27.70
CA ARG A 137 -29.34 2.25 -28.25
C ARG A 137 -29.39 1.65 -29.66
N GLY A 138 -30.30 0.70 -29.89
CA GLY A 138 -30.50 0.10 -31.21
C GLY A 138 -30.97 1.11 -32.25
N ILE A 139 -31.89 2.00 -31.87
CA ILE A 139 -32.45 3.05 -32.72
C ILE A 139 -31.38 4.09 -33.10
N LEU A 140 -30.59 4.57 -32.15
CA LEU A 140 -29.52 5.55 -32.39
C LEU A 140 -28.42 5.00 -33.32
N ILE A 141 -28.03 3.73 -33.15
CA ILE A 141 -27.06 3.06 -34.05
C ILE A 141 -27.64 2.90 -35.47
N LYS A 142 -28.94 2.61 -35.60
CA LYS A 142 -29.62 2.46 -36.89
C LYS A 142 -29.76 3.81 -37.61
N ASN A 143 -30.09 4.88 -36.90
CA ASN A 143 -30.18 6.24 -37.45
C ASN A 143 -28.80 6.77 -37.91
N ARG A 144 -27.71 6.43 -37.20
CA ARG A 144 -26.33 6.73 -37.64
C ARG A 144 -25.99 6.11 -38.99
N ARG A 145 -26.40 4.86 -39.23
CA ARG A 145 -26.12 4.17 -40.50
C ARG A 145 -26.87 4.77 -41.68
N ARG A 146 -27.97 5.50 -41.44
CA ARG A 146 -28.83 6.11 -42.45
C ARG A 146 -28.47 7.55 -42.80
N SER A 147 -27.76 8.28 -41.93
CA SER A 147 -27.32 9.66 -42.19
C SER A 147 -26.00 9.69 -42.96
N SER A 148 -26.06 9.96 -44.26
CA SER A 148 -24.91 10.19 -45.15
C SER A 148 -24.23 11.56 -44.93
N SER A 149 -24.84 12.44 -44.14
CA SER A 149 -24.41 13.83 -43.88
C SER A 149 -23.64 14.03 -42.57
N ALA A 150 -23.55 13.05 -41.68
CA ALA A 150 -22.72 13.11 -40.46
C ALA A 150 -21.22 12.88 -40.77
N LYS A 151 -20.63 13.76 -41.59
CA LYS A 151 -19.22 13.70 -42.03
C LYS A 151 -18.20 14.26 -41.03
N ASN A 152 -18.62 14.82 -39.89
CA ASN A 152 -17.68 15.35 -38.89
C ASN A 152 -17.66 14.43 -37.65
N THR A 153 -16.71 13.49 -37.65
CA THR A 153 -16.45 12.63 -36.50
C THR A 153 -15.84 13.44 -35.35
N VAL A 154 -16.57 13.64 -34.26
CA VAL A 154 -15.96 14.00 -32.98
C VAL A 154 -15.24 12.76 -32.43
N GLY A 155 -13.92 12.87 -32.24
CA GLY A 155 -13.12 11.90 -31.51
C GLY A 155 -13.10 12.30 -30.04
N VAL A 156 -13.80 11.57 -29.18
CA VAL A 156 -13.60 11.63 -27.71
C VAL A 156 -12.40 10.76 -27.30
N TRP A 157 -11.61 10.30 -28.26
CA TRP A 157 -10.36 9.58 -28.02
C TRP A 157 -9.26 10.61 -27.92
N PRO A 158 -8.30 10.44 -27.01
CA PRO A 158 -7.17 11.32 -26.98
C PRO A 158 -6.37 11.17 -28.29
N GLU A 159 -6.26 12.26 -29.04
CA GLU A 159 -5.43 12.29 -30.25
C GLU A 159 -3.94 12.35 -29.85
N PRO A 160 -3.02 11.75 -30.64
CA PRO A 160 -1.60 11.95 -30.43
C PRO A 160 -1.28 13.44 -30.47
N TYR A 161 -0.45 13.90 -29.55
CA TYR A 161 -0.08 15.31 -29.49
C TYR A 161 0.95 15.59 -30.60
N LEU A 162 0.57 16.43 -31.56
CA LEU A 162 1.38 16.76 -32.74
C LEU A 162 1.88 18.21 -32.65
N GLU A 163 3.19 18.39 -32.65
CA GLU A 163 3.81 19.72 -32.67
C GLU A 163 4.53 20.06 -33.97
N LEU A 164 4.25 19.30 -35.03
CA LEU A 164 4.82 19.51 -36.36
C LEU A 164 3.95 20.47 -37.19
N LEU A 165 4.59 21.33 -38.00
CA LEU A 165 3.95 22.19 -39.00
C LEU A 165 2.94 21.45 -39.89
N THR A 166 3.29 20.21 -40.24
CA THR A 166 2.45 19.31 -41.01
C THR A 166 2.54 17.90 -40.44
N ASN A 167 1.41 17.19 -40.45
CA ASN A 167 1.40 15.79 -40.08
C ASN A 167 2.09 14.95 -41.15
N VAL A 168 3.30 14.48 -40.84
CA VAL A 168 4.08 13.61 -41.75
C VAL A 168 3.45 12.22 -41.90
N PHE A 169 2.52 11.84 -41.02
CA PHE A 169 1.80 10.57 -41.05
C PHE A 169 0.51 10.69 -41.86
N ASN A 170 0.24 9.70 -42.72
CA ASN A 170 -1.03 9.67 -43.45
C ASN A 170 -2.19 9.34 -42.49
N ARG A 171 -3.43 9.54 -42.94
CA ARG A 171 -4.65 9.31 -42.14
C ARG A 171 -4.71 7.93 -41.47
N TYR A 172 -4.16 6.89 -42.11
CA TYR A 172 -4.20 5.52 -41.59
C TYR A 172 -3.10 5.25 -40.55
N GLU A 173 -1.93 5.87 -40.70
CA GLU A 173 -0.83 5.86 -39.73
C GLU A 173 -1.19 6.70 -38.51
N TRP A 174 -1.80 7.88 -38.71
CA TRP A 174 -2.28 8.74 -37.64
C TRP A 174 -3.33 8.05 -36.77
N LYS A 175 -4.29 7.40 -37.42
CA LYS A 175 -5.28 6.55 -36.73
C LYS A 175 -4.63 5.36 -36.02
N TYR A 176 -3.51 4.85 -36.52
CA TYR A 176 -2.77 3.77 -35.87
C TYR A 176 -2.07 4.27 -34.59
N LEU A 177 -1.46 5.45 -34.64
CA LEU A 177 -0.82 6.12 -33.49
C LEU A 177 -1.84 6.60 -32.44
N SER A 178 -3.08 6.90 -32.82
CA SER A 178 -4.14 7.24 -31.86
C SER A 178 -4.61 6.05 -31.01
N PHE A 179 -4.20 4.83 -31.32
CA PHE A 179 -4.46 3.67 -30.47
C PHE A 179 -3.33 3.54 -29.44
N SER A 180 -3.67 3.70 -28.16
CA SER A 180 -2.76 3.54 -27.00
C SER A 180 -1.86 2.27 -27.12
N PRO A 181 -0.65 2.24 -26.53
CA PRO A 181 0.27 1.08 -26.60
C PRO A 181 -0.35 -0.29 -26.29
N SER A 182 -1.42 -0.31 -25.49
CA SER A 182 -2.19 -1.49 -25.11
C SER A 182 -3.04 -2.08 -26.26
N CYS A 183 -3.42 -1.27 -27.26
CA CYS A 183 -4.20 -1.68 -28.43
C CYS A 183 -3.34 -2.19 -29.61
N ILE A 184 -2.02 -2.03 -29.55
CA ILE A 184 -1.10 -2.26 -30.68
C ILE A 184 -0.69 -3.74 -30.84
N ARG A 185 -0.98 -4.62 -29.86
CA ARG A 185 -0.52 -6.02 -29.84
C ARG A 185 -1.49 -7.03 -30.48
N ILE A 186 -1.80 -6.88 -31.76
CA ILE A 186 -2.55 -7.91 -32.52
C ILE A 186 -1.57 -8.71 -33.38
N ASN A 187 -1.37 -9.99 -33.05
CA ASN A 187 -0.65 -11.01 -33.84
C ASN A 187 0.80 -10.65 -34.23
N GLN A 188 1.52 -9.87 -33.42
CA GLN A 188 2.88 -9.41 -33.73
C GLN A 188 3.91 -10.54 -33.66
N SER A 189 3.68 -11.55 -32.82
CA SER A 189 4.60 -12.65 -32.55
C SER A 189 4.93 -13.42 -33.82
N ALA A 190 3.97 -13.59 -34.72
CA ALA A 190 4.13 -14.30 -35.99
C ALA A 190 5.08 -13.61 -36.99
N ILE A 191 5.25 -12.29 -36.87
CA ILE A 191 6.03 -11.47 -37.80
C ILE A 191 7.44 -11.21 -37.26
N ARG A 192 7.66 -11.44 -35.96
CA ARG A 192 8.97 -11.24 -35.35
C ARG A 192 9.97 -12.23 -35.93
N PRO A 193 11.25 -11.85 -36.09
CA PRO A 193 12.31 -12.81 -36.36
C PRO A 193 12.29 -13.94 -35.33
N ARG A 194 12.64 -15.15 -35.76
CA ARG A 194 12.62 -16.36 -34.92
C ARG A 194 13.26 -16.14 -33.55
N HIS A 195 14.43 -15.50 -33.51
CA HIS A 195 15.14 -15.15 -32.28
C HIS A 195 14.31 -14.29 -31.30
N GLN A 196 13.56 -13.30 -31.80
CA GLN A 196 12.68 -12.48 -30.95
C GLN A 196 11.43 -13.22 -30.46
N GLN A 197 10.98 -14.23 -31.21
CA GLN A 197 9.91 -15.13 -30.75
C GLN A 197 10.43 -16.02 -29.62
N GLU A 198 11.64 -16.55 -29.75
CA GLU A 198 12.31 -17.36 -28.72
C GLU A 198 12.51 -16.58 -27.41
N ILE A 199 12.93 -15.31 -27.47
CA ILE A 199 13.02 -14.43 -26.29
C ILE A 199 11.64 -14.24 -25.63
N ALA A 200 10.58 -14.05 -26.43
CA ALA A 200 9.23 -13.90 -25.90
C ALA A 200 8.71 -15.19 -25.25
N ILE A 201 8.99 -16.35 -25.86
CA ILE A 201 8.65 -17.67 -25.33
C ILE A 201 9.34 -17.88 -23.98
N GLN A 202 10.63 -17.56 -23.86
CA GLN A 202 11.37 -17.67 -22.60
C GLN A 202 10.78 -16.75 -21.51
N LYS A 203 10.42 -15.52 -21.88
CA LYS A 203 9.82 -14.55 -20.94
C LYS A 203 8.46 -15.02 -20.43
N ASP A 204 7.60 -15.51 -21.32
CA ASP A 204 6.27 -16.02 -20.97
C ASP A 204 6.37 -17.33 -20.16
N HIS A 205 7.26 -18.23 -20.55
CA HIS A 205 7.56 -19.48 -19.83
C HIS A 205 7.98 -19.17 -18.39
N LYS A 206 9.00 -18.33 -18.20
CA LYS A 206 9.48 -17.93 -16.87
C LYS A 206 8.36 -17.32 -16.03
N SER A 207 7.58 -16.39 -16.60
CA SER A 207 6.50 -15.72 -15.86
C SER A 207 5.38 -16.65 -15.39
N ILE A 208 5.09 -17.74 -16.12
CA ILE A 208 4.03 -18.70 -15.77
C ILE A 208 4.61 -19.79 -14.86
N TYR A 209 5.77 -20.32 -15.20
CA TYR A 209 6.48 -21.36 -14.45
C TYR A 209 6.81 -20.91 -13.03
N ASP A 210 7.37 -19.71 -12.85
CA ASP A 210 7.76 -19.20 -11.53
C ASP A 210 6.55 -19.08 -10.58
N LYS A 211 5.36 -18.73 -11.09
CA LYS A 211 4.13 -18.63 -10.28
C LYS A 211 3.63 -19.98 -9.78
N ILE A 212 3.68 -21.00 -10.65
CA ILE A 212 3.30 -22.36 -10.28
C ILE A 212 4.33 -22.97 -9.34
N ARG A 213 5.61 -22.76 -9.64
CA ARG A 213 6.72 -23.19 -8.79
C ARG A 213 6.63 -22.59 -7.38
N SER A 214 6.38 -21.28 -7.27
CA SER A 214 6.20 -20.61 -5.96
C SER A 214 5.02 -21.18 -5.19
N HIS A 215 3.87 -21.31 -5.85
CA HIS A 215 2.66 -21.82 -5.22
C HIS A 215 2.81 -23.26 -4.72
N LEU A 216 3.50 -24.12 -5.48
CA LEU A 216 3.74 -25.51 -5.10
C LEU A 216 4.72 -25.66 -3.93
N ASN A 217 5.73 -24.81 -3.88
CA ASN A 217 6.64 -24.78 -2.74
C ASN A 217 5.96 -24.21 -1.48
N GLU A 218 5.18 -23.14 -1.63
CA GLU A 218 4.54 -22.43 -0.52
C GLU A 218 3.38 -23.22 0.12
N HIS A 219 2.58 -23.94 -0.67
CA HIS A 219 1.35 -24.57 -0.18
C HIS A 219 1.38 -26.10 -0.11
N TYR A 220 2.27 -26.74 -0.88
CA TYR A 220 2.34 -28.20 -1.00
C TYR A 220 3.73 -28.76 -0.67
N PHE A 221 4.67 -27.90 -0.25
CA PHE A 221 6.06 -28.24 0.11
C PHE A 221 6.78 -29.11 -0.94
N VAL A 222 6.42 -28.95 -2.21
CA VAL A 222 7.03 -29.71 -3.31
C VAL A 222 8.47 -29.22 -3.49
N PRO A 223 9.50 -30.09 -3.38
CA PRO A 223 10.89 -29.69 -3.58
C PRO A 223 11.10 -29.05 -4.95
N MET A 224 11.91 -27.99 -5.02
CA MET A 224 12.18 -27.27 -6.28
C MET A 224 12.83 -28.15 -7.37
N THR A 225 13.44 -29.27 -6.99
CA THR A 225 14.05 -30.27 -7.87
C THR A 225 13.09 -31.39 -8.29
N ALA A 226 11.83 -31.36 -7.84
CA ALA A 226 10.87 -32.43 -8.08
C ALA A 226 10.66 -32.67 -9.58
N THR A 227 10.69 -33.95 -9.97
CA THR A 227 10.54 -34.39 -11.36
C THR A 227 9.25 -33.87 -12.01
N ILE A 228 8.18 -33.69 -11.21
CA ILE A 228 6.90 -33.16 -11.65
C ILE A 228 6.96 -31.68 -12.10
N LEU A 229 7.79 -30.85 -11.45
CA LEU A 229 8.02 -29.46 -11.88
C LEU A 229 8.79 -29.41 -13.19
N LYS A 230 9.72 -30.35 -13.40
CA LYS A 230 10.45 -30.50 -14.67
C LYS A 230 9.51 -30.95 -15.79
N GLN A 231 8.60 -31.88 -15.52
CA GLN A 231 7.56 -32.31 -16.46
C GLN A 231 6.62 -31.15 -16.82
N TYR A 232 6.15 -30.36 -15.84
CA TYR A 232 5.32 -29.18 -16.09
C TYR A 232 6.05 -28.15 -16.95
N SER A 233 7.31 -27.83 -16.60
CA SER A 233 8.15 -26.89 -17.33
C SER A 233 8.31 -27.29 -18.80
N ASN A 234 8.57 -28.57 -19.06
CA ASN A 234 8.76 -29.09 -20.41
C ASN A 234 7.46 -29.05 -21.23
N LYS A 235 6.33 -29.45 -20.64
CA LYS A 235 5.01 -29.40 -21.30
C LYS A 235 4.59 -27.95 -21.61
N LEU A 236 4.80 -27.02 -20.67
CA LEU A 236 4.53 -25.59 -20.87
C LEU A 236 5.40 -25.01 -21.98
N LEU A 237 6.70 -25.30 -21.98
CA LEU A 237 7.62 -24.83 -23.01
C LEU A 237 7.25 -25.38 -24.39
N HIS A 238 6.86 -26.65 -24.48
CA HIS A 238 6.40 -27.28 -25.71
C HIS A 238 5.14 -26.59 -26.27
N ASP A 239 4.12 -26.35 -25.42
CA ASP A 239 2.87 -25.69 -25.84
C ASP A 239 3.09 -24.23 -26.27
N LEU A 240 3.98 -23.50 -25.59
CA LEU A 240 4.36 -22.15 -25.98
C LEU A 240 5.05 -22.15 -27.35
N ASN A 241 6.00 -23.07 -27.58
CA ASN A 241 6.65 -23.21 -28.88
C ASN A 241 5.64 -23.54 -29.99
N LEU A 242 4.80 -24.56 -29.80
CA LEU A 242 3.75 -24.92 -30.76
C LEU A 242 2.85 -23.74 -31.10
N SER A 243 2.50 -22.94 -30.10
CA SER A 243 1.60 -21.82 -30.31
C SER A 243 2.22 -20.62 -30.99
N TYR A 244 3.45 -20.25 -30.61
CA TYR A 244 4.16 -19.14 -31.22
C TYR A 244 4.51 -19.45 -32.68
N PHE A 245 4.92 -20.69 -32.94
CA PHE A 245 5.29 -21.17 -34.28
C PHE A 245 4.12 -21.72 -35.10
N SER A 246 2.90 -21.76 -34.57
CA SER A 246 1.75 -22.19 -35.37
C SER A 246 1.53 -21.26 -36.55
N PRO A 247 1.19 -21.79 -37.74
CA PRO A 247 0.91 -20.96 -38.89
C PRO A 247 -0.33 -20.11 -38.63
N LEU A 248 -0.23 -18.82 -38.94
CA LEU A 248 -1.38 -17.91 -38.87
C LEU A 248 -2.42 -18.28 -39.94
N SER A 249 -3.70 -18.01 -39.67
CA SER A 249 -4.74 -18.01 -40.70
C SER A 249 -4.39 -17.01 -41.81
N TYR A 250 -4.80 -17.26 -43.05
CA TYR A 250 -4.55 -16.34 -44.17
C TYR A 250 -5.03 -14.90 -43.90
N ILE A 251 -6.18 -14.75 -43.22
CA ILE A 251 -6.74 -13.45 -42.81
C ILE A 251 -5.82 -12.76 -41.81
N ASP A 252 -5.33 -13.50 -40.81
CA ASP A 252 -4.43 -12.97 -39.79
C ASP A 252 -3.04 -12.66 -40.34
N GLN A 253 -2.51 -13.47 -41.26
CA GLN A 253 -1.27 -13.18 -41.99
C GLN A 253 -1.39 -11.85 -42.74
N THR A 254 -2.51 -11.65 -43.44
CA THR A 254 -2.77 -10.42 -44.19
C THR A 254 -2.88 -9.21 -43.27
N LEU A 255 -3.55 -9.35 -42.13
CA LEU A 255 -3.68 -8.28 -41.12
C LEU A 255 -2.33 -7.93 -40.48
N ALA A 256 -1.56 -8.96 -40.11
CA ALA A 256 -0.23 -8.86 -39.53
C ALA A 256 0.72 -8.13 -40.48
N LEU A 257 0.81 -8.55 -41.75
CA LEU A 257 1.62 -7.90 -42.78
C LEU A 257 1.21 -6.43 -43.01
N LYS A 258 -0.11 -6.15 -43.03
CA LYS A 258 -0.62 -4.76 -43.15
C LYS A 258 -0.19 -3.89 -41.96
N GLN A 259 -0.11 -4.44 -40.75
CA GLN A 259 0.36 -3.71 -39.57
C GLN A 259 1.87 -3.53 -39.57
N ALA A 260 2.64 -4.57 -39.89
CA ALA A 260 4.10 -4.48 -40.00
C ALA A 260 4.54 -3.43 -41.02
N LYS A 261 3.90 -3.39 -42.19
CA LYS A 261 4.14 -2.33 -43.20
C LYS A 261 3.88 -0.93 -42.65
N LYS A 262 2.84 -0.76 -41.81
CA LYS A 262 2.55 0.54 -41.16
C LYS A 262 3.60 0.91 -40.12
N VAL A 263 4.01 -0.04 -39.27
CA VAL A 263 5.04 0.20 -38.25
C VAL A 263 6.37 0.58 -38.92
N VAL A 264 6.77 -0.15 -39.96
CA VAL A 264 7.99 0.16 -40.73
C VAL A 264 7.89 1.54 -41.39
N SER A 265 6.72 1.89 -41.96
CA SER A 265 6.49 3.23 -42.53
C SER A 265 6.62 4.33 -41.47
N ILE A 266 6.02 4.14 -40.29
CA ILE A 266 6.11 5.06 -39.15
C ILE A 266 7.57 5.20 -38.69
N GLN A 267 8.29 4.10 -38.49
CA GLN A 267 9.70 4.11 -38.08
C GLN A 267 10.60 4.82 -39.09
N ARG A 268 10.39 4.60 -40.40
CA ARG A 268 11.12 5.31 -41.46
C ARG A 268 10.87 6.81 -41.41
N LYS A 269 9.63 7.25 -41.20
CA LYS A 269 9.29 8.67 -41.08
C LYS A 269 9.86 9.31 -39.83
N ILE A 270 9.82 8.60 -38.70
CA ILE A 270 10.47 9.03 -37.45
C ILE A 270 11.97 9.26 -37.68
N LYS A 271 12.66 8.29 -38.30
CA LYS A 271 14.09 8.41 -38.59
C LYS A 271 14.40 9.50 -39.62
N LYS A 272 13.59 9.61 -40.69
CA LYS A 272 13.77 10.61 -41.77
C LYS A 272 13.58 12.05 -41.28
N HIS A 273 12.63 12.26 -40.37
CA HIS A 273 12.25 13.59 -39.89
C HIS A 273 12.80 13.90 -38.49
N HIS A 274 13.72 13.08 -37.95
CA HIS A 274 14.33 13.24 -36.62
C HIS A 274 13.28 13.49 -35.52
N LEU A 275 12.23 12.66 -35.51
CA LEU A 275 11.11 12.80 -34.58
C LEU A 275 11.33 11.99 -33.32
N ILE A 276 10.85 12.52 -32.19
CA ILE A 276 10.74 11.82 -30.92
C ILE A 276 9.30 11.32 -30.77
N LEU A 277 9.15 10.02 -30.49
CA LEU A 277 7.88 9.37 -30.17
C LEU A 277 7.91 8.86 -28.72
N ARG A 278 7.18 9.51 -27.80
CA ARG A 278 7.16 9.14 -26.37
C ARG A 278 5.74 8.92 -25.88
N VAL A 279 5.56 8.06 -24.88
CA VAL A 279 4.26 7.89 -24.22
C VAL A 279 4.12 8.98 -23.16
N THR A 280 3.01 9.71 -23.17
CA THR A 280 2.73 10.74 -22.17
C THR A 280 2.30 10.10 -20.85
N ASP A 281 2.82 10.67 -19.77
CA ASP A 281 2.63 10.28 -18.36
C ASP A 281 1.15 10.34 -17.91
N LYS A 282 0.41 11.36 -18.34
CA LYS A 282 -0.97 11.62 -17.88
C LYS A 282 -2.07 11.13 -18.83
N GLY A 283 -1.73 10.69 -20.05
CA GLY A 283 -2.72 10.41 -21.11
C GLY A 283 -2.63 9.06 -21.82
N TYR A 284 -1.58 8.26 -21.63
CA TYR A 284 -1.31 7.05 -22.42
C TYR A 284 -1.31 7.29 -23.96
N ASN A 285 -0.99 8.52 -24.36
CA ASN A 285 -0.94 8.95 -25.76
C ASN A 285 0.49 9.07 -26.23
N PHE A 286 0.68 9.13 -27.54
CA PHE A 286 1.98 9.42 -28.10
C PHE A 286 2.18 10.94 -28.24
N TYR A 287 3.27 11.44 -27.66
CA TYR A 287 3.91 12.70 -28.02
C TYR A 287 4.72 12.52 -29.30
N ILE A 288 4.58 13.46 -30.24
CA ILE A 288 5.30 13.49 -31.52
C ILE A 288 5.80 14.91 -31.78
N GLY A 289 7.10 15.11 -31.69
CA GLY A 289 7.79 16.38 -31.98
C GLY A 289 9.22 16.14 -32.49
N THR A 290 9.95 17.20 -32.82
CA THR A 290 11.38 17.08 -33.17
C THR A 290 12.25 16.97 -31.92
N GLU A 291 13.47 16.43 -32.06
CA GLU A 291 14.45 16.34 -30.98
C GLU A 291 14.80 17.71 -30.38
N LYS A 292 15.08 18.71 -31.23
CA LYS A 292 15.37 20.08 -30.79
C LYS A 292 14.21 20.72 -30.02
N GLU A 293 12.97 20.51 -30.45
CA GLU A 293 11.79 21.07 -29.77
C GLU A 293 11.54 20.41 -28.41
N PHE A 294 11.78 19.09 -28.32
CA PHE A 294 11.70 18.38 -27.06
C PHE A 294 12.76 18.90 -26.07
N ASP A 295 14.01 19.04 -26.51
CA ASP A 295 15.10 19.58 -25.70
C ASP A 295 14.85 21.04 -25.27
N THR A 296 14.33 21.87 -26.18
CA THR A 296 13.96 23.26 -25.87
C THR A 296 12.83 23.32 -24.85
N LYS A 297 11.89 22.36 -24.87
CA LYS A 297 10.82 22.28 -23.88
C LYS A 297 11.28 21.81 -22.52
N ASP A 298 12.18 20.84 -22.49
CA ASP A 298 12.82 20.44 -21.24
C ASP A 298 13.54 21.66 -20.64
N GLN A 299 14.32 22.38 -21.44
CA GLN A 299 14.99 23.63 -21.02
C GLN A 299 14.02 24.72 -20.57
N ASN A 300 12.95 25.00 -21.32
CA ASN A 300 11.94 25.99 -20.93
C ASN A 300 11.17 25.56 -19.67
N PHE A 301 10.90 24.26 -19.49
CA PHE A 301 10.27 23.75 -18.27
C PHE A 301 11.16 24.00 -17.03
N PHE A 302 12.48 23.83 -17.17
CA PHE A 302 13.44 24.18 -16.12
C PHE A 302 13.53 25.70 -15.87
N GLN A 303 13.27 26.54 -16.88
CA GLN A 303 13.33 28.02 -16.75
C GLN A 303 12.01 28.64 -16.26
N ASP A 304 10.86 28.15 -16.73
CA ASP A 304 9.53 28.70 -16.44
C ASP A 304 9.02 28.32 -15.05
N THR A 305 9.47 27.18 -14.54
CA THR A 305 9.25 26.80 -13.16
C THR A 305 10.53 27.14 -12.41
N ASN A 306 10.51 28.22 -11.61
CA ASN A 306 11.55 28.51 -10.59
C ASN A 306 11.73 27.36 -9.56
N ALA A 307 11.16 26.18 -9.81
CA ALA A 307 11.34 24.94 -9.09
C ALA A 307 12.75 24.35 -9.25
N PHE A 308 13.52 24.77 -10.28
CA PHE A 308 14.85 24.22 -10.54
C PHE A 308 15.87 25.33 -10.81
N ILE A 309 16.99 25.33 -10.08
CA ILE A 309 18.11 26.25 -10.29
C ILE A 309 19.27 25.44 -10.86
N GLU A 310 19.83 25.88 -11.99
CA GLU A 310 21.05 25.30 -12.54
C GLU A 310 22.25 25.70 -11.66
N LEU A 311 22.86 24.70 -11.00
CA LEU A 311 23.99 24.93 -10.11
C LEU A 311 25.28 25.00 -10.92
N LYS A 312 26.00 26.13 -10.82
CA LYS A 312 27.28 26.39 -11.54
C LYS A 312 28.39 25.39 -11.21
N GLU A 313 28.27 24.71 -10.07
CA GLU A 313 29.14 23.60 -9.65
C GLU A 313 28.27 22.48 -9.09
N ASN A 314 28.71 21.23 -9.26
CA ASN A 314 28.04 20.06 -8.68
C ASN A 314 28.06 20.18 -7.14
N PRO A 315 26.91 20.34 -6.46
CA PRO A 315 26.85 20.54 -5.01
C PRO A 315 27.35 19.32 -4.23
N PHE A 316 27.44 18.15 -4.87
CA PHE A 316 27.97 16.94 -4.25
C PHE A 316 29.52 16.87 -4.27
N ASN A 317 30.20 17.79 -4.96
CA ASN A 317 31.67 17.88 -4.95
C ASN A 317 32.23 18.80 -3.85
N LYS A 318 31.37 19.47 -3.08
CA LYS A 318 31.73 20.24 -1.86
C LYS A 318 30.91 19.82 -0.65
N ILE A 319 30.56 18.53 -0.54
CA ILE A 319 30.17 17.96 0.76
C ILE A 319 31.44 17.35 1.35
N GLN A 320 32.35 18.22 1.78
CA GLN A 320 33.17 17.90 2.93
C GLN A 320 32.30 18.16 4.16
N ASP A 321 32.27 17.15 5.02
CA ASP A 321 31.69 17.15 6.35
C ASP A 321 31.80 18.52 7.03
N ASN A 322 30.65 19.07 7.45
CA ASN A 322 30.50 19.70 8.76
C ASN A 322 29.01 19.90 9.07
N ASP A 323 28.62 19.34 10.22
CA ASP A 323 27.41 19.51 11.02
C ASP A 323 26.08 18.87 10.56
N GLY A 324 25.78 17.71 11.15
CA GLY A 324 24.55 17.60 11.96
C GLY A 324 23.48 16.58 11.60
N ILE A 325 23.64 15.74 10.56
CA ILE A 325 22.73 14.60 10.36
C ILE A 325 23.36 13.36 10.99
N PRO A 326 22.83 12.83 12.10
CA PRO A 326 23.38 11.64 12.73
C PRO A 326 23.22 10.44 11.79
N VAL A 327 24.35 9.88 11.33
CA VAL A 327 24.38 8.63 10.56
C VAL A 327 24.52 7.46 11.53
N ARG A 328 23.80 6.37 11.29
CA ARG A 328 23.99 5.12 12.02
C ARG A 328 25.06 4.29 11.31
N PRO A 329 26.19 3.96 11.94
CA PRO A 329 27.20 3.10 11.35
C PRO A 329 26.70 1.65 11.37
N ILE A 330 25.87 1.28 10.39
CA ILE A 330 25.35 -0.09 10.26
C ILE A 330 26.43 -0.94 9.61
N GLU A 331 26.80 -2.02 10.31
CA GLU A 331 27.78 -2.97 9.81
C GLU A 331 27.07 -4.19 9.25
N ASN A 332 27.44 -4.56 8.02
CA ASN A 332 26.91 -5.77 7.40
C ASN A 332 27.60 -7.00 7.98
N THR A 333 27.01 -7.57 9.03
CA THR A 333 27.47 -8.81 9.66
C THR A 333 26.99 -10.07 8.94
N VAL A 334 26.37 -9.96 7.75
CA VAL A 334 25.92 -11.15 7.01
C VAL A 334 27.15 -11.96 6.57
N ASN A 335 27.24 -13.21 7.05
CA ASN A 335 28.37 -14.13 6.85
C ASN A 335 29.70 -13.72 7.51
N ALA A 336 29.69 -12.81 8.49
CA ALA A 336 30.90 -12.56 9.28
C ALA A 336 31.26 -13.81 10.13
N PRO A 337 32.55 -14.04 10.44
CA PRO A 337 32.96 -15.21 11.24
C PRO A 337 32.27 -15.31 12.60
N THR A 338 31.89 -14.18 13.18
CA THR A 338 31.25 -14.08 14.50
C THR A 338 29.72 -14.19 14.46
N THR A 339 29.10 -14.20 13.28
CA THR A 339 27.62 -14.11 13.14
C THR A 339 26.90 -15.30 13.77
N ASN A 340 27.41 -16.51 13.58
CA ASN A 340 26.79 -17.71 14.15
C ASN A 340 26.92 -17.73 15.68
N ILE A 341 28.07 -17.30 16.21
CA ILE A 341 28.30 -17.18 17.66
C ILE A 341 27.35 -16.12 18.23
N SER A 342 27.25 -14.96 17.57
CA SER A 342 26.33 -13.88 17.93
C SER A 342 24.88 -14.38 17.95
N ASN A 343 24.41 -15.07 16.92
CA ASN A 343 23.03 -15.58 16.88
C ASN A 343 22.75 -16.58 17.99
N TYR A 344 23.70 -17.49 18.24
CA TYR A 344 23.56 -18.50 19.29
C TYR A 344 23.53 -17.87 20.70
N LEU A 345 24.44 -16.93 20.98
CA LEU A 345 24.44 -16.21 22.26
C LEU A 345 23.15 -15.39 22.44
N ASP A 346 22.68 -14.73 21.39
CA ASP A 346 21.41 -13.99 21.42
C ASP A 346 20.23 -14.92 21.71
N GLU A 347 20.20 -16.10 21.09
CA GLU A 347 19.15 -17.11 21.30
C GLU A 347 19.07 -17.54 22.76
N ILE A 348 20.18 -17.95 23.37
CA ILE A 348 20.16 -18.51 24.74
C ILE A 348 20.05 -17.43 25.82
N ILE A 349 20.71 -16.27 25.65
CA ILE A 349 20.78 -15.23 26.67
C ILE A 349 19.52 -14.35 26.67
N ARG A 350 18.92 -14.11 25.49
CA ARG A 350 17.70 -13.28 25.41
C ARG A 350 16.52 -13.92 26.13
N LEU A 351 16.44 -15.25 26.15
CA LEU A 351 15.41 -15.98 26.93
C LEU A 351 15.47 -15.57 28.40
N ILE A 352 16.67 -15.60 28.97
CA ILE A 352 16.92 -15.26 30.38
C ILE A 352 16.60 -13.78 30.60
N PHE A 353 17.07 -12.90 29.72
CA PHE A 353 16.79 -11.47 29.82
C PHE A 353 15.28 -11.17 29.80
N ASP A 354 14.54 -11.73 28.85
CA ASP A 354 13.10 -11.49 28.71
C ASP A 354 12.31 -11.96 29.94
N LYS A 355 12.72 -13.09 30.53
CA LYS A 355 12.12 -13.62 31.76
C LYS A 355 12.41 -12.73 32.97
N GLU A 356 13.68 -12.42 33.21
CA GLU A 356 14.11 -11.75 34.45
C GLU A 356 13.84 -10.24 34.43
N CYS A 357 13.79 -9.60 33.26
CA CYS A 357 13.65 -8.15 33.09
C CYS A 357 12.26 -7.71 32.62
N GLN A 358 11.25 -8.59 32.61
CA GLN A 358 9.91 -8.32 32.10
C GLN A 358 9.27 -7.04 32.68
N ASN A 359 9.43 -6.82 33.99
CA ASN A 359 8.81 -5.69 34.70
C ASN A 359 9.38 -4.31 34.32
N THR A 360 10.56 -4.28 33.72
CA THR A 360 11.25 -3.03 33.34
C THR A 360 11.34 -2.83 31.84
N THR A 361 10.85 -3.79 31.06
CA THR A 361 10.99 -3.82 29.60
C THR A 361 9.64 -3.51 28.95
N ILE A 362 9.63 -2.53 28.06
CA ILE A 362 8.50 -2.25 27.18
C ILE A 362 8.71 -3.07 25.92
N ILE A 363 7.68 -3.82 25.50
CA ILE A 363 7.73 -4.65 24.29
C ILE A 363 7.27 -3.85 23.08
N ASP A 364 6.20 -3.09 23.24
CA ASP A 364 5.64 -2.22 22.21
C ASP A 364 4.72 -1.16 22.85
N GLY A 365 4.14 -0.30 22.02
CA GLY A 365 3.24 0.73 22.48
C GLY A 365 1.98 0.19 23.19
N THR A 366 1.46 -0.97 22.79
CA THR A 366 0.28 -1.58 23.44
C THR A 366 0.63 -2.04 24.86
N SER A 367 1.79 -2.64 25.06
CA SER A 367 2.28 -3.04 26.40
C SER A 367 2.41 -1.84 27.35
N LEU A 368 2.87 -0.70 26.84
CA LEU A 368 2.96 0.54 27.63
C LEU A 368 1.57 1.05 28.02
N ILE A 369 0.61 1.10 27.09
CA ILE A 369 -0.76 1.54 27.38
C ILE A 369 -1.40 0.65 28.45
N GLN A 370 -1.23 -0.68 28.34
CA GLN A 370 -1.72 -1.64 29.33
C GLN A 370 -1.10 -1.40 30.72
N ALA A 371 0.22 -1.19 30.78
CA ALA A 371 0.92 -0.89 32.03
C ALA A 371 0.44 0.43 32.67
N LEU A 372 0.21 1.47 31.85
CA LEU A 372 -0.32 2.75 32.35
C LEU A 372 -1.77 2.63 32.82
N HIS A 373 -2.61 1.83 32.17
CA HIS A 373 -3.95 1.52 32.69
C HIS A 373 -3.90 0.77 34.02
N GLN A 374 -2.95 -0.16 34.21
CA GLN A 374 -2.73 -0.80 35.51
C GLN A 374 -2.30 0.21 36.58
N TYR A 375 -1.40 1.12 36.23
CA TYR A 375 -0.96 2.23 37.09
C TYR A 375 -2.13 3.17 37.46
N MET A 376 -3.05 3.46 36.52
CA MET A 376 -4.30 4.18 36.80
C MET A 376 -5.21 3.42 37.76
N ARG A 377 -5.39 2.10 37.57
CA ARG A 377 -6.21 1.25 38.46
C ARG A 377 -5.70 1.23 39.90
N LYS A 378 -4.38 1.41 40.09
CA LYS A 378 -3.75 1.55 41.42
C LYS A 378 -3.98 2.93 42.08
N GLY A 379 -4.67 3.86 41.41
CA GLY A 379 -4.95 5.21 41.93
C GLY A 379 -3.73 6.15 41.92
N LEU A 380 -2.68 5.79 41.17
CA LEU A 380 -1.41 6.54 41.14
C LEU A 380 -1.38 7.60 40.04
N PHE A 381 -2.24 7.48 39.03
CA PHE A 381 -2.37 8.46 37.95
C PHE A 381 -3.22 9.65 38.40
N LYS A 382 -2.58 10.81 38.56
CA LYS A 382 -3.13 12.06 39.07
C LYS A 382 -3.16 13.13 37.99
N SER A 383 -3.92 14.21 38.21
CA SER A 383 -3.91 15.39 37.34
C SER A 383 -2.54 16.10 37.27
N THR A 384 -1.67 15.83 38.24
CA THR A 384 -0.29 16.34 38.31
C THR A 384 0.75 15.36 37.76
N THR A 385 0.38 14.14 37.36
CA THR A 385 1.34 13.15 36.84
C THR A 385 2.04 13.71 35.60
N LEU A 386 3.37 13.74 35.67
CA LEU A 386 4.26 14.08 34.57
C LEU A 386 4.74 12.81 33.88
N PHE A 387 4.92 12.90 32.56
CA PHE A 387 5.60 11.90 31.77
C PHE A 387 7.02 12.37 31.49
N CYS A 388 7.97 11.48 31.69
CA CYS A 388 9.36 11.69 31.35
C CYS A 388 9.74 10.65 30.30
N THR A 389 10.25 11.15 29.17
CA THR A 389 10.86 10.30 28.16
C THR A 389 12.30 10.72 27.97
N PHE A 390 13.19 9.74 27.90
CA PHE A 390 14.58 10.00 27.60
C PHE A 390 15.22 8.92 26.75
N ASP A 391 16.07 9.38 25.84
CA ASP A 391 16.87 8.56 24.95
C ASP A 391 18.30 8.43 25.50
N ILE A 392 18.90 7.26 25.30
CA ILE A 392 20.28 6.97 25.67
C ILE A 392 21.15 7.12 24.43
N ARG A 393 21.98 8.17 24.41
CA ARG A 393 22.82 8.48 23.25
C ARG A 393 23.75 7.32 22.91
N ASN A 394 23.71 6.88 21.66
CA ASN A 394 24.68 5.97 21.05
C ASN A 394 24.91 4.67 21.85
N LEU A 395 23.86 4.12 22.46
CA LEU A 395 23.96 2.97 23.39
C LEU A 395 24.86 1.84 22.87
N TYR A 396 24.67 1.40 21.63
CA TYR A 396 25.42 0.27 21.06
C TYR A 396 26.90 0.59 20.81
N THR A 397 27.20 1.77 20.28
CA THR A 397 28.57 2.15 19.87
C THR A 397 29.41 2.68 21.03
N MET A 398 28.79 3.01 22.16
CA MET A 398 29.47 3.54 23.34
C MET A 398 29.60 2.54 24.49
N LEU A 399 29.14 1.30 24.29
CA LEU A 399 29.22 0.23 25.29
C LEU A 399 30.70 -0.11 25.60
N PRO A 400 31.18 0.05 26.85
CA PRO A 400 32.51 -0.39 27.24
C PRO A 400 32.57 -1.92 27.18
N GLN A 401 33.40 -2.48 26.29
CA GLN A 401 33.36 -3.91 25.96
C GLN A 401 33.68 -4.81 27.17
N GLU A 402 34.78 -4.57 27.90
CA GLU A 402 35.13 -5.38 29.08
C GLU A 402 34.06 -5.29 30.17
N GLU A 403 33.62 -4.08 30.50
CA GLU A 403 32.61 -3.87 31.53
C GLU A 403 31.29 -4.55 31.15
N ALA A 404 30.87 -4.49 29.89
CA ALA A 404 29.67 -5.18 29.43
C ALA A 404 29.78 -6.71 29.54
N LEU A 405 30.96 -7.27 29.26
CA LEU A 405 31.22 -8.70 29.45
C LEU A 405 31.17 -9.10 30.92
N ASP A 406 31.69 -8.26 31.81
CA ASP A 406 31.65 -8.52 33.25
C ASP A 406 30.22 -8.38 33.80
N ILE A 407 29.46 -7.39 33.32
CA ILE A 407 28.04 -7.21 33.67
C ILE A 407 27.18 -8.37 33.14
N LEU A 408 27.50 -8.93 31.98
CA LEU A 408 26.84 -10.14 31.48
C LEU A 408 27.00 -11.31 32.45
N VAL A 409 28.21 -11.55 32.95
CA VAL A 409 28.46 -12.62 33.92
C VAL A 409 27.80 -12.32 35.26
N GLU A 410 27.86 -11.07 35.73
CA GLU A 410 27.16 -10.63 36.94
C GLU A 410 25.65 -10.87 36.84
N PHE A 411 25.03 -10.48 35.71
CA PHE A 411 23.62 -10.69 35.45
C PHE A 411 23.25 -12.17 35.53
N LEU A 412 23.99 -13.03 34.83
CA LEU A 412 23.75 -14.48 34.88
C LEU A 412 23.89 -15.02 36.31
N HIS A 413 24.93 -14.61 37.04
CA HIS A 413 25.17 -15.06 38.40
C HIS A 413 24.07 -14.62 39.38
N VAL A 414 23.65 -13.36 39.33
CA VAL A 414 22.60 -12.78 40.19
C VAL A 414 21.27 -13.52 40.01
N HIS A 415 20.97 -13.97 38.79
CA HIS A 415 19.76 -14.74 38.47
C HIS A 415 19.94 -16.26 38.57
N GLY A 416 21.06 -16.74 39.13
CA GLY A 416 21.30 -18.16 39.43
C GLY A 416 21.85 -19.01 38.28
N TYR A 417 22.21 -18.39 37.15
CA TYR A 417 22.72 -19.07 35.96
C TYR A 417 24.25 -19.20 35.99
N THR A 418 24.76 -20.22 36.68
CA THR A 418 26.20 -20.59 36.62
C THR A 418 26.57 -21.29 35.29
N LYS A 419 25.57 -21.91 34.66
CA LYS A 419 25.64 -22.48 33.32
C LYS A 419 24.36 -22.12 32.56
N VAL A 420 24.47 -21.88 31.26
CA VAL A 420 23.33 -21.70 30.34
C VAL A 420 23.47 -22.77 29.26
N GLU A 421 22.45 -23.60 29.06
CA GLU A 421 22.51 -24.74 28.12
C GLU A 421 23.75 -25.65 28.36
N GLY A 422 24.14 -25.84 29.62
CA GLY A 422 25.33 -26.60 30.00
C GLY A 422 26.67 -25.88 29.79
N ILE A 423 26.67 -24.68 29.19
CA ILE A 423 27.86 -23.86 28.95
C ILE A 423 28.15 -23.00 30.20
N PRO A 424 29.34 -23.07 30.80
CA PRO A 424 29.73 -22.20 31.93
C PRO A 424 29.66 -20.71 31.57
N SER A 425 29.29 -19.86 32.55
CA SER A 425 29.25 -18.40 32.38
C SER A 425 30.56 -17.81 31.87
N GLU A 426 31.70 -18.36 32.26
CA GLU A 426 33.03 -17.95 31.76
C GLU A 426 33.23 -18.26 30.28
N THR A 427 32.72 -19.39 29.80
CA THR A 427 32.74 -19.73 28.37
C THR A 427 31.81 -18.81 27.58
N ILE A 428 30.66 -18.45 28.16
CA ILE A 428 29.74 -17.46 27.56
C ILE A 428 30.45 -16.09 27.45
N ARG A 429 31.16 -15.66 28.51
CA ARG A 429 31.98 -14.44 28.50
C ARG A 429 33.03 -14.48 27.39
N LEU A 430 33.71 -15.61 27.21
CA LEU A 430 34.70 -15.78 26.14
C LEU A 430 34.08 -15.68 24.74
N LEU A 431 32.97 -16.38 24.49
CA LEU A 431 32.26 -16.32 23.22
C LEU A 431 31.75 -14.90 22.93
N ALA A 432 31.20 -14.23 23.94
CA ALA A 432 30.77 -12.84 23.84
C ALA A 432 31.95 -11.90 23.54
N SER A 433 33.11 -12.13 24.16
CA SER A 433 34.34 -11.38 23.89
C SER A 433 34.79 -11.52 22.44
N ILE A 434 34.68 -12.71 21.85
CA ILE A 434 35.00 -12.94 20.44
C ILE A 434 34.05 -12.12 19.55
N VAL A 435 32.75 -12.13 19.84
CA VAL A 435 31.75 -11.38 19.06
C VAL A 435 32.02 -9.87 19.08
N LEU A 436 32.41 -9.31 20.22
CA LEU A 436 32.66 -7.87 20.35
C LEU A 436 34.02 -7.44 19.79
N LYS A 437 35.09 -8.18 20.10
CA LYS A 437 36.47 -7.74 19.84
C LYS A 437 36.98 -8.14 18.47
N GLU A 438 36.56 -9.28 17.94
CA GLU A 438 37.00 -9.77 16.62
C GLU A 438 36.13 -9.22 15.48
N ASN A 439 35.41 -8.13 15.74
CA ASN A 439 34.60 -7.45 14.74
C ASN A 439 35.48 -6.53 13.88
N VAL A 440 35.64 -6.91 12.61
CA VAL A 440 36.47 -6.23 11.62
C VAL A 440 35.64 -5.96 10.37
N PHE A 441 35.66 -4.73 9.87
CA PHE A 441 34.93 -4.33 8.68
C PHE A 441 35.79 -3.50 7.73
N VAL A 442 35.38 -3.46 6.46
CA VAL A 442 36.04 -2.67 5.41
C VAL A 442 35.21 -1.43 5.12
N TYR A 443 35.84 -0.26 5.17
CA TYR A 443 35.24 0.98 4.72
C TYR A 443 36.19 1.71 3.76
N GLY A 444 35.73 1.91 2.52
CA GLY A 444 36.58 2.38 1.43
C GLY A 444 37.66 1.35 1.08
N LYS A 445 38.92 1.68 1.35
CA LYS A 445 40.09 0.80 1.11
C LYS A 445 40.80 0.36 2.39
N ASN A 446 40.26 0.75 3.56
CA ASN A 446 40.88 0.50 4.85
C ASN A 446 40.08 -0.55 5.62
N ILE A 447 40.80 -1.32 6.43
CA ILE A 447 40.25 -2.31 7.35
C ILE A 447 40.20 -1.65 8.73
N TYR A 448 39.05 -1.73 9.40
CA TYR A 448 38.81 -1.18 10.72
C TYR A 448 38.39 -2.28 11.68
N GLN A 449 38.83 -2.18 12.93
CA GLN A 449 38.37 -3.03 14.03
C GLN A 449 37.60 -2.17 15.02
N GLN A 450 36.47 -2.68 15.50
CA GLN A 450 35.66 -1.98 16.50
C GLN A 450 36.24 -2.17 17.91
N VAL A 451 36.77 -1.08 18.49
CA VAL A 451 37.41 -1.09 19.82
C VAL A 451 36.50 -0.63 20.97
N LEU A 452 35.33 -0.08 20.63
CA LEU A 452 34.32 0.39 21.59
C LEU A 452 32.93 0.08 21.03
N GLY A 453 32.01 -0.30 21.92
CA GLY A 453 30.67 -0.72 21.53
C GLY A 453 30.62 -2.12 20.92
N GLY A 454 29.45 -2.49 20.42
CA GLY A 454 29.26 -3.65 19.55
C GLY A 454 28.75 -3.25 18.17
N ALA A 455 28.83 -4.18 17.23
CA ALA A 455 28.44 -3.96 15.83
C ALA A 455 26.94 -3.64 15.75
N MET A 456 26.56 -2.49 15.18
CA MET A 456 25.16 -2.23 14.84
C MET A 456 24.75 -3.14 13.68
N GLY A 457 24.22 -4.32 14.01
CA GLY A 457 23.95 -5.40 13.07
C GLY A 457 24.26 -6.79 13.65
N SER A 458 25.00 -6.88 14.76
CA SER A 458 25.14 -8.11 15.53
C SER A 458 23.88 -8.35 16.38
N SER A 459 23.31 -9.55 16.27
CA SER A 459 22.15 -10.00 17.05
C SER A 459 22.39 -9.92 18.56
N PHE A 460 23.55 -10.40 19.04
CA PHE A 460 23.86 -10.45 20.46
C PHE A 460 24.12 -9.08 21.07
N THR A 461 24.62 -8.13 20.28
CA THR A 461 24.93 -6.78 20.75
C THR A 461 23.69 -6.09 21.35
N LEU A 462 22.50 -6.37 20.81
CA LEU A 462 21.23 -5.88 21.36
C LEU A 462 20.96 -6.41 22.77
N THR A 463 21.04 -7.72 22.92
CA THR A 463 20.80 -8.40 24.21
C THR A 463 21.83 -7.96 25.25
N LEU A 464 23.09 -7.82 24.86
CA LEU A 464 24.14 -7.34 25.74
C LEU A 464 23.94 -5.88 26.19
N ALA A 465 23.59 -4.98 25.26
CA ALA A 465 23.27 -3.59 25.60
C ALA A 465 22.09 -3.51 26.58
N ASN A 466 21.07 -4.36 26.40
CA ASN A 466 19.95 -4.44 27.32
C ASN A 466 20.35 -4.93 28.72
N ILE A 467 21.27 -5.89 28.82
CA ILE A 467 21.81 -6.37 30.10
C ILE A 467 22.70 -5.32 30.78
N PHE A 468 23.52 -4.59 30.02
CA PHE A 468 24.28 -3.46 30.55
C PHE A 468 23.35 -2.42 31.19
N MET A 469 22.26 -2.10 30.48
CA MET A 469 21.27 -1.15 30.97
C MET A 469 20.48 -1.67 32.17
N TRP A 470 20.29 -2.98 32.32
CA TRP A 470 19.71 -3.57 33.54
C TRP A 470 20.51 -3.18 34.80
N LYS A 471 21.84 -3.21 34.73
CA LYS A 471 22.69 -2.78 35.85
C LYS A 471 22.65 -1.26 36.05
N TRP A 472 22.81 -0.50 34.97
CA TRP A 472 22.83 0.97 35.05
C TRP A 472 21.52 1.56 35.60
N GLN A 473 20.36 1.01 35.21
CA GLN A 473 19.06 1.57 35.58
C GLN A 473 18.60 1.22 37.01
N LYS A 474 19.35 0.38 37.73
CA LYS A 474 18.92 -0.24 39.00
C LYS A 474 18.43 0.78 40.04
N GLU A 475 19.11 1.90 40.19
CA GLU A 475 18.73 2.94 41.16
C GLU A 475 17.49 3.75 40.70
N LEU A 476 17.27 3.95 39.41
CA LEU A 476 16.05 4.58 38.89
C LEU A 476 14.84 3.67 39.12
N VAL A 477 14.96 2.39 38.78
CA VAL A 477 13.90 1.39 38.98
C VAL A 477 13.55 1.28 40.46
N ARG A 478 14.55 1.12 41.33
CA ARG A 478 14.34 1.05 42.79
C ARG A 478 13.57 2.27 43.32
N ARG A 479 13.88 3.48 42.82
CA ARG A 479 13.16 4.70 43.21
C ARG A 479 11.71 4.69 42.78
N GLN A 480 11.46 4.24 41.55
CA GLN A 480 10.13 4.14 40.97
C GLN A 480 9.29 3.15 41.77
N ASP A 481 9.82 1.96 42.06
CA ASP A 481 9.18 0.92 42.87
C ASP A 481 8.79 1.43 44.27
N MET A 482 9.70 2.13 44.96
CA MET A 482 9.42 2.71 46.29
C MET A 482 8.29 3.74 46.28
N THR A 483 8.07 4.40 45.15
CA THR A 483 7.03 5.44 45.00
C THR A 483 5.78 4.94 44.28
N GLY A 484 5.78 3.69 43.81
CA GLY A 484 4.75 3.11 42.94
C GLY A 484 4.71 3.71 41.53
N GLU A 485 5.66 4.57 41.18
CA GLU A 485 5.76 5.18 39.86
C GLU A 485 6.16 4.14 38.80
N TYR A 486 5.77 4.37 37.54
CA TYR A 486 6.06 3.45 36.46
C TYR A 486 7.41 3.75 35.80
N TYR A 487 8.20 2.70 35.61
CA TYR A 487 9.41 2.70 34.79
C TYR A 487 9.29 1.63 33.70
N GLY A 488 9.63 1.98 32.47
CA GLY A 488 9.77 1.01 31.39
C GLY A 488 10.75 1.47 30.33
N ARG A 489 11.49 0.54 29.75
CA ARG A 489 12.48 0.81 28.70
C ARG A 489 12.22 -0.03 27.46
N TYR A 490 12.18 0.62 26.31
CA TYR A 490 12.25 0.00 24.99
C TYR A 490 13.64 0.27 24.42
N ILE A 491 14.57 -0.67 24.59
CA ILE A 491 15.95 -0.55 24.10
C ILE A 491 16.63 0.75 24.63
N ASP A 492 16.79 1.77 23.80
CA ASP A 492 17.41 3.07 24.09
C ASP A 492 16.39 4.11 24.60
N ASP A 493 15.11 3.93 24.29
CA ASP A 493 14.01 4.78 24.71
C ASP A 493 13.49 4.37 26.10
N VAL A 494 13.50 5.29 27.08
CA VAL A 494 12.96 5.08 28.43
C VAL A 494 11.72 5.94 28.67
N PHE A 495 10.72 5.37 29.34
CA PHE A 495 9.49 6.03 29.78
C PHE A 495 9.34 5.93 31.30
N MET A 496 9.05 7.05 31.95
CA MET A 496 8.78 7.13 33.39
C MET A 496 7.56 8.01 33.71
N THR A 497 6.82 7.66 34.77
CA THR A 497 5.85 8.56 35.41
C THR A 497 6.42 9.25 36.64
N TRP A 498 5.85 10.40 37.00
CA TRP A 498 6.26 11.13 38.19
C TRP A 498 5.15 12.02 38.75
N ASN A 499 4.81 11.87 40.03
CA ASN A 499 3.82 12.71 40.72
C ASN A 499 4.39 13.76 41.67
N LYS A 500 5.71 13.85 41.85
CA LYS A 500 6.34 14.89 42.68
C LYS A 500 6.71 16.11 41.81
N SER A 501 7.46 17.05 42.38
CA SER A 501 7.88 18.24 41.64
C SER A 501 8.78 17.88 40.45
N GLU A 502 8.62 18.63 39.36
CA GLU A 502 9.45 18.51 38.15
C GLU A 502 10.94 18.74 38.47
N ASN A 503 11.25 19.69 39.35
CA ASN A 503 12.62 19.97 39.78
C ASN A 503 13.28 18.78 40.48
N ALA A 504 12.54 18.03 41.31
CA ALA A 504 13.07 16.83 41.95
C ALA A 504 13.39 15.75 40.91
N LEU A 505 12.56 15.61 39.87
CA LEU A 505 12.85 14.69 38.77
C LEU A 505 14.09 15.09 37.98
N LYS A 506 14.22 16.39 37.65
CA LYS A 506 15.40 16.93 36.95
C LYS A 506 16.68 16.62 37.72
N GLN A 507 16.71 16.88 39.03
CA GLN A 507 17.86 16.56 39.87
C GLN A 507 18.23 15.06 39.85
N ILE A 508 17.23 14.17 39.86
CA ILE A 508 17.45 12.72 39.77
C ILE A 508 18.09 12.36 38.42
N LEU A 509 17.58 12.91 37.31
CA LEU A 509 18.08 12.61 35.97
C LEU A 509 19.44 13.25 35.68
N GLU A 510 19.69 14.47 36.18
CA GLU A 510 20.99 15.13 36.13
C GLU A 510 22.04 14.34 36.92
N ASN A 511 21.68 13.83 38.09
CA ASN A 511 22.54 12.92 38.85
C ASN A 511 22.77 11.61 38.07
N ALA A 512 21.73 11.03 37.45
CA ALA A 512 21.87 9.82 36.65
C ALA A 512 22.83 9.98 35.45
N ASN A 513 22.89 11.18 34.87
CA ASN A 513 23.83 11.56 33.82
C ASN A 513 25.32 11.57 34.25
N THR A 514 25.59 11.42 35.55
CA THR A 514 26.94 11.33 36.11
C THR A 514 27.36 9.90 36.48
N TRP A 515 26.43 8.93 36.48
CA TRP A 515 26.70 7.57 36.95
C TRP A 515 27.70 6.80 36.10
N HIS A 516 27.76 7.10 34.80
CA HIS A 516 28.67 6.41 33.88
C HIS A 516 29.17 7.38 32.80
N PRO A 517 30.49 7.41 32.50
CA PRO A 517 31.06 8.36 31.54
C PRO A 517 30.50 8.21 30.12
N ASN A 518 30.21 6.97 29.69
CA ASN A 518 29.74 6.68 28.33
C ASN A 518 28.22 6.67 28.17
N ILE A 519 27.45 6.86 29.25
CA ILE A 519 25.98 6.93 29.18
C ILE A 519 25.55 8.38 29.33
N LYS A 520 24.79 8.87 28.35
CA LYS A 520 24.24 10.23 28.35
C LYS A 520 22.76 10.17 28.00
N LEU A 521 21.96 10.80 28.85
CA LEU A 521 20.51 10.87 28.78
C LEU A 521 20.09 12.22 28.20
N GLU A 522 19.28 12.15 27.15
CA GLU A 522 18.50 13.29 26.68
C GLU A 522 17.06 13.14 27.14
N TYR A 523 16.67 13.85 28.19
CA TYR A 523 15.32 13.77 28.73
C TYR A 523 14.47 14.98 28.37
N LYS A 524 13.17 14.76 28.23
CA LYS A 524 12.19 15.84 28.31
C LYS A 524 10.95 15.41 29.09
N ILE A 525 10.40 16.35 29.84
CA ILE A 525 9.33 16.14 30.82
C ILE A 525 8.13 16.99 30.41
N SER A 526 6.94 16.40 30.41
CA SER A 526 5.67 17.11 30.17
C SER A 526 4.50 16.23 30.58
N LYS A 527 3.30 16.81 30.66
CA LYS A 527 2.04 16.05 30.74
C LYS A 527 1.63 15.43 29.40
N SER A 528 2.26 15.84 28.30
CA SER A 528 2.05 15.27 26.97
C SER A 528 3.40 14.94 26.32
N ARG A 529 3.65 13.65 26.03
CA ARG A 529 4.93 13.18 25.49
C ARG A 529 4.71 12.07 24.47
N PRO A 530 5.41 12.12 23.31
CA PRO A 530 5.50 10.98 22.44
C PRO A 530 6.46 9.94 23.01
N PHE A 531 6.13 8.66 22.82
CA PHE A 531 6.99 7.51 23.09
C PHE A 531 6.72 6.46 22.01
N LEU A 532 7.77 5.96 21.34
CA LEU A 532 7.66 5.16 20.12
C LEU A 532 6.74 5.85 19.08
N ASP A 533 5.63 5.21 18.72
CA ASP A 533 4.62 5.70 17.79
C ASP A 533 3.29 6.11 18.48
N ILE A 534 3.32 6.38 19.79
CA ILE A 534 2.16 6.84 20.59
C ILE A 534 2.42 8.23 21.15
N LEU A 535 1.39 9.08 21.12
CA LEU A 535 1.32 10.32 21.90
C LEU A 535 0.51 10.06 23.17
N LEU A 536 1.16 10.19 24.33
CA LEU A 536 0.53 10.03 25.64
C LEU A 536 0.25 11.40 26.23
N THR A 537 -0.98 11.66 26.65
CA THR A 537 -1.40 12.94 27.24
C THR A 537 -2.19 12.71 28.53
N ASN A 538 -1.78 13.34 29.61
CA ASN A 538 -2.55 13.41 30.85
C ASN A 538 -3.54 14.58 30.78
N ILE A 539 -4.81 14.27 30.57
CA ILE A 539 -5.91 15.23 30.58
C ILE A 539 -6.55 15.18 31.97
N ASN A 540 -6.06 16.02 32.88
CA ASN A 540 -6.61 16.20 34.23
C ASN A 540 -6.82 14.91 35.05
N GLY A 541 -5.91 13.93 34.91
CA GLY A 541 -5.99 12.64 35.62
C GLY A 541 -6.59 11.51 34.78
N THR A 542 -6.89 11.79 33.51
CA THR A 542 -7.30 10.78 32.53
C THR A 542 -6.22 10.62 31.47
N LEU A 543 -5.78 9.39 31.24
CA LEU A 543 -4.85 9.08 30.15
C LEU A 543 -5.57 9.16 28.80
N SER A 544 -5.09 10.01 27.91
CA SER A 544 -5.48 10.06 26.51
C SER A 544 -4.30 9.64 25.64
N THR A 545 -4.57 8.80 24.65
CA THR A 545 -3.57 8.22 23.76
C THR A 545 -4.00 8.40 22.31
N SER A 546 -3.04 8.68 21.43
CA SER A 546 -3.25 8.74 19.98
C SER A 546 -1.99 8.30 19.23
N VAL A 547 -2.08 8.11 17.91
CA VAL A 547 -0.91 7.83 17.08
C VAL A 547 -0.04 9.08 16.99
N TYR A 548 1.26 8.92 17.22
CA TYR A 548 2.22 10.02 17.07
C TYR A 548 2.88 9.98 15.68
N HIS A 549 2.79 11.09 14.95
CA HIS A 549 3.53 11.32 13.72
C HIS A 549 4.65 12.31 13.97
N LYS A 550 5.89 11.95 13.61
CA LYS A 550 7.02 12.88 13.70
C LYS A 550 6.79 14.06 12.75
N PRO A 551 7.02 15.32 13.14
CA PRO A 551 6.80 16.48 12.26
C PRO A 551 7.56 16.44 10.93
N ALA A 552 8.73 15.78 10.92
CA ALA A 552 9.56 15.60 9.72
C ALA A 552 9.19 14.35 8.90
N ALA A 553 8.23 13.53 9.34
CA ALA A 553 7.79 12.37 8.57
C ALA A 553 6.92 12.85 7.41
N GLU A 554 7.47 12.84 6.21
CA GLU A 554 6.66 12.97 5.01
C GLU A 554 5.70 11.77 4.93
N PRO A 555 4.47 11.96 4.41
CA PRO A 555 3.49 10.90 4.28
C PRO A 555 3.87 9.95 3.13
N TYR A 556 5.14 9.57 2.97
CA TYR A 556 5.60 8.66 1.93
C TYR A 556 5.43 7.23 2.41
N VAL A 557 4.52 6.49 1.75
CA VAL A 557 4.41 5.04 1.89
C VAL A 557 4.80 4.38 0.58
N VAL A 558 4.98 3.06 0.58
CA VAL A 558 5.31 2.32 -0.64
C VAL A 558 4.32 2.70 -1.77
N PRO A 559 4.79 3.29 -2.89
CA PRO A 559 3.89 3.74 -3.95
C PRO A 559 3.09 2.58 -4.52
N PHE A 560 1.79 2.76 -4.74
CA PHE A 560 0.91 1.68 -5.20
C PHE A 560 1.26 1.12 -6.58
N ILE A 561 2.07 1.86 -7.34
CA ILE A 561 2.62 1.49 -8.66
C ILE A 561 3.90 0.65 -8.58
N SER A 562 4.51 0.51 -7.40
CA SER A 562 5.69 -0.33 -7.22
C SER A 562 5.37 -1.81 -7.41
N ASP A 563 6.38 -2.62 -7.75
CA ASP A 563 6.22 -4.04 -8.12
C ASP A 563 6.08 -4.98 -6.89
N HIS A 564 5.62 -4.44 -5.76
CA HIS A 564 5.35 -5.24 -4.56
C HIS A 564 4.05 -6.07 -4.75
N PRO A 565 3.97 -7.26 -4.15
CA PRO A 565 2.73 -8.03 -4.13
C PRO A 565 1.56 -7.25 -3.53
N ARG A 566 0.33 -7.45 -4.04
CA ARG A 566 -0.85 -6.70 -3.58
C ARG A 566 -1.16 -6.86 -2.08
N HIS A 567 -0.88 -8.03 -1.52
CA HIS A 567 -1.07 -8.27 -0.10
C HIS A 567 -0.16 -7.38 0.78
N VAL A 568 1.00 -6.94 0.27
CA VAL A 568 1.89 -6.02 1.01
C VAL A 568 1.17 -4.68 1.22
N PHE A 569 0.60 -4.10 0.16
CA PHE A 569 -0.19 -2.87 0.28
C PHE A 569 -1.40 -3.05 1.21
N GLU A 570 -2.11 -4.18 1.11
CA GLU A 570 -3.24 -4.48 2.01
C GLU A 570 -2.75 -4.50 3.46
N ASN A 571 -1.63 -5.18 3.73
CA ASN A 571 -1.06 -5.28 5.07
C ASN A 571 -0.59 -3.93 5.62
N ILE A 572 0.01 -3.05 4.81
CA ILE A 572 0.44 -1.72 5.27
C ILE A 572 -0.79 -0.89 5.68
N VAL A 573 -1.87 -0.92 4.89
CA VAL A 573 -3.13 -0.24 5.23
C VAL A 573 -3.75 -0.85 6.49
N GLN A 574 -3.84 -2.18 6.58
CA GLN A 574 -4.42 -2.88 7.73
C GLN A 574 -3.62 -2.65 9.02
N THR A 575 -2.29 -2.69 8.96
CA THR A 575 -1.44 -2.45 10.14
C THR A 575 -1.55 -1.01 10.62
N SER A 576 -1.58 -0.03 9.70
CA SER A 576 -1.82 1.38 10.04
C SER A 576 -3.17 1.57 10.74
N LEU A 577 -4.23 0.95 10.20
CA LEU A 577 -5.57 1.06 10.77
C LEU A 577 -5.71 0.32 12.12
N ARG A 578 -5.14 -0.89 12.25
CA ARG A 578 -5.09 -1.62 13.53
C ARG A 578 -4.36 -0.81 14.59
N ARG A 579 -3.24 -0.16 14.24
CA ARG A 579 -2.53 0.74 15.14
C ARG A 579 -3.40 1.92 15.56
N ALA A 580 -4.08 2.57 14.61
CA ALA A 580 -5.00 3.66 14.91
C ALA A 580 -6.09 3.23 15.91
N ILE A 581 -6.66 2.04 15.75
CA ILE A 581 -7.66 1.50 16.67
C ILE A 581 -7.05 1.23 18.05
N LYS A 582 -5.90 0.54 18.12
CA LYS A 582 -5.25 0.19 19.39
C LYS A 582 -4.79 1.41 20.19
N TYR A 583 -4.30 2.45 19.53
CA TYR A 583 -3.66 3.58 20.20
C TYR A 583 -4.60 4.74 20.50
N SER A 584 -5.72 4.87 19.79
CA SER A 584 -6.63 5.99 20.01
C SER A 584 -7.51 5.74 21.23
N SER A 585 -7.48 6.64 22.22
CA SER A 585 -8.30 6.50 23.43
C SER A 585 -9.76 6.94 23.24
N THR A 586 -10.07 7.65 22.16
CA THR A 586 -11.43 8.11 21.84
C THR A 586 -11.74 7.88 20.36
N PHE A 587 -13.04 7.79 20.06
CA PHE A 587 -13.50 7.63 18.68
C PHE A 587 -13.10 8.81 17.78
N GLN A 588 -13.09 10.03 18.32
CA GLN A 588 -12.69 11.23 17.58
C GLN A 588 -11.21 11.15 17.16
N LEU A 589 -10.31 10.83 18.10
CA LEU A 589 -8.88 10.66 17.81
C LEU A 589 -8.63 9.57 16.78
N PHE A 590 -9.37 8.46 16.88
CA PHE A 590 -9.33 7.39 15.88
C PHE A 590 -9.78 7.89 14.50
N ASN A 591 -10.88 8.64 14.42
CA ASN A 591 -11.43 9.09 13.15
C ASN A 591 -10.51 10.11 12.46
N ASP A 592 -9.84 10.97 13.24
CA ASP A 592 -8.84 11.90 12.73
C ASP A 592 -7.61 11.15 12.19
N GLU A 593 -7.12 10.14 12.91
CA GLU A 593 -6.04 9.27 12.42
C GLU A 593 -6.46 8.45 11.18
N ARG A 594 -7.70 7.94 11.16
CA ARG A 594 -8.26 7.21 10.00
C ARG A 594 -8.26 8.09 8.75
N ARG A 595 -8.68 9.35 8.88
CA ARG A 595 -8.64 10.33 7.78
C ARG A 595 -7.21 10.61 7.34
N TYR A 596 -6.28 10.78 8.28
CA TYR A 596 -4.86 10.96 7.97
C TYR A 596 -4.28 9.77 7.19
N ILE A 597 -4.58 8.55 7.62
CA ILE A 597 -4.21 7.29 6.95
C ILE A 597 -4.79 7.27 5.53
N GLU A 598 -6.10 7.51 5.39
CA GLU A 598 -6.79 7.51 4.10
C GLU A 598 -6.16 8.52 3.12
N SER A 599 -5.95 9.76 3.56
CA SER A 599 -5.26 10.79 2.78
C SER A 599 -3.84 10.37 2.40
N THR A 600 -3.06 9.84 3.35
CA THR A 600 -1.68 9.37 3.10
C THR A 600 -1.65 8.32 1.99
N PHE A 601 -2.50 7.29 2.05
CA PHE A 601 -2.52 6.25 1.02
C PHE A 601 -3.00 6.78 -0.34
N LEU A 602 -3.98 7.69 -0.36
CA LEU A 602 -4.44 8.36 -1.57
C LEU A 602 -3.31 9.18 -2.22
N TYR A 603 -2.56 9.96 -1.45
CA TYR A 603 -1.40 10.73 -1.95
C TYR A 603 -0.32 9.82 -2.56
N ASN A 604 -0.16 8.59 -2.06
CA ASN A 604 0.78 7.60 -2.60
C ASN A 604 0.20 6.75 -3.75
N GLY A 605 -0.93 7.19 -4.31
CA GLY A 605 -1.53 6.60 -5.52
C GLY A 605 -2.32 5.32 -5.28
N ASN A 606 -2.66 4.99 -4.03
CA ASN A 606 -3.55 3.86 -3.74
C ASN A 606 -4.98 4.23 -4.16
N PRO A 607 -5.70 3.38 -4.92
CA PRO A 607 -7.08 3.65 -5.28
C PRO A 607 -7.98 3.71 -4.03
N SER A 608 -8.87 4.69 -3.93
CA SER A 608 -9.86 4.76 -2.82
C SER A 608 -10.63 3.44 -2.68
N SER A 609 -11.07 2.82 -3.78
CA SER A 609 -11.76 1.51 -3.72
C SER A 609 -10.93 0.38 -3.10
N PHE A 610 -9.60 0.46 -3.20
CA PHE A 610 -8.68 -0.48 -2.56
C PHE A 610 -8.56 -0.20 -1.06
N ILE A 611 -8.45 1.07 -0.68
CA ILE A 611 -8.42 1.52 0.73
C ILE A 611 -9.74 1.12 1.42
N ASP A 612 -10.88 1.50 0.84
CA ASP A 612 -12.22 1.20 1.38
C ASP A 612 -12.47 -0.30 1.50
N LYS A 613 -12.01 -1.08 0.51
CA LYS A 613 -12.12 -2.54 0.56
C LYS A 613 -11.29 -3.09 1.72
N THR A 614 -10.10 -2.53 1.94
CA THR A 614 -9.20 -2.97 3.00
C THR A 614 -9.73 -2.59 4.38
N PHE A 615 -10.31 -1.40 4.51
CA PHE A 615 -11.01 -0.93 5.71
C PHE A 615 -12.22 -1.84 6.01
N ARG A 616 -13.09 -2.08 5.02
CA ARG A 616 -14.23 -3.00 5.16
C ARG A 616 -13.81 -4.38 5.61
N LYS A 617 -12.75 -4.94 4.99
CA LYS A 617 -12.24 -6.26 5.33
C LYS A 617 -11.82 -6.30 6.80
N LEU A 618 -11.10 -5.29 7.29
CA LEU A 618 -10.72 -5.23 8.70
C LEU A 618 -11.96 -5.12 9.60
N PHE A 619 -12.89 -4.22 9.30
CA PHE A 619 -14.08 -4.01 10.15
C PHE A 619 -15.02 -5.22 10.15
N SER A 620 -15.17 -5.92 9.03
CA SER A 620 -15.99 -7.13 8.95
C SER A 620 -15.47 -8.28 9.80
N ASP A 621 -14.17 -8.29 10.13
CA ASP A 621 -13.58 -9.33 10.96
C ASP A 621 -14.02 -9.20 12.44
N TYR A 622 -14.49 -8.02 12.87
CA TYR A 622 -14.82 -7.72 14.27
C TYR A 622 -16.27 -7.22 14.48
N ILE A 623 -16.96 -6.74 13.44
CA ILE A 623 -18.34 -6.23 13.54
C ILE A 623 -19.31 -7.21 12.86
N SER A 624 -20.21 -7.82 13.62
CA SER A 624 -21.22 -8.79 13.15
C SER A 624 -22.32 -8.23 12.22
N SER A 625 -22.23 -6.96 11.79
CA SER A 625 -23.31 -6.28 11.05
C SER A 625 -23.14 -6.41 9.54
N ARG A 626 -24.23 -6.76 8.83
CA ARG A 626 -24.38 -6.71 7.36
C ARG A 626 -24.43 -5.27 6.81
N SER A 627 -23.71 -4.32 7.40
CA SER A 627 -23.65 -2.95 6.90
C SER A 627 -22.79 -2.91 5.62
N PHE A 628 -23.31 -2.29 4.57
CA PHE A 628 -22.66 -2.22 3.25
C PHE A 628 -21.57 -1.13 3.18
N LEU A 629 -21.41 -0.35 4.26
CA LEU A 629 -20.56 0.85 4.32
C LEU A 629 -19.20 0.59 4.99
N PRO A 630 -18.13 1.26 4.54
CA PRO A 630 -16.75 1.09 5.04
C PRO A 630 -16.46 1.88 6.33
N PHE A 631 -17.46 2.17 7.15
CA PHE A 631 -17.32 3.14 8.24
C PHE A 631 -17.69 2.53 9.59
N LEU A 632 -16.87 2.87 10.59
CA LEU A 632 -17.30 2.86 11.98
C LEU A 632 -18.22 4.05 12.16
N ASP A 633 -19.52 3.79 12.20
CA ASP A 633 -20.54 4.86 12.20
C ASP A 633 -20.90 5.32 13.62
N ASN A 634 -20.45 4.61 14.65
CA ASN A 634 -20.71 5.00 16.04
C ASN A 634 -19.59 4.61 17.01
N GLU A 635 -19.53 5.34 18.13
CA GLU A 635 -18.55 5.18 19.20
C GLU A 635 -18.60 3.78 19.84
N ALA A 636 -19.79 3.16 19.94
CA ALA A 636 -19.95 1.84 20.53
C ALA A 636 -19.20 0.74 19.74
N GLN A 637 -19.28 0.77 18.40
CA GLN A 637 -18.54 -0.16 17.54
C GLN A 637 -17.03 0.05 17.66
N PHE A 638 -16.59 1.30 17.79
CA PHE A 638 -15.17 1.60 18.00
C PHE A 638 -14.69 1.05 19.34
N VAL A 639 -15.43 1.29 20.43
CA VAL A 639 -15.08 0.80 21.77
C VAL A 639 -14.99 -0.72 21.78
N GLN A 640 -15.95 -1.42 21.14
CA GLN A 640 -15.91 -2.88 21.03
C GLN A 640 -14.61 -3.36 20.35
N MET A 641 -14.30 -2.84 19.16
CA MET A 641 -13.08 -3.23 18.45
C MET A 641 -11.81 -2.82 19.18
N HIS A 642 -11.81 -1.65 19.84
CA HIS A 642 -10.68 -1.18 20.63
C HIS A 642 -10.38 -2.16 21.78
N ILE A 643 -11.40 -2.62 22.49
CA ILE A 643 -11.25 -3.63 23.56
C ILE A 643 -10.73 -4.95 22.98
N GLU A 644 -11.35 -5.46 21.92
CA GLU A 644 -10.98 -6.74 21.31
C GLU A 644 -9.53 -6.73 20.76
N LEU A 645 -9.14 -5.67 20.05
CA LEU A 645 -7.79 -5.54 19.49
C LEU A 645 -6.73 -5.25 20.57
N SER A 646 -7.08 -4.48 21.60
CA SER A 646 -6.15 -4.19 22.71
C SER A 646 -5.91 -5.40 23.60
N GLY A 647 -6.85 -6.37 23.62
CA GLY A 647 -6.66 -7.66 24.28
C GLY A 647 -5.85 -8.68 23.46
N GLN A 648 -5.62 -8.45 22.17
CA GLN A 648 -4.82 -9.34 21.33
C GLN A 648 -3.33 -9.01 21.43
N PRO A 649 -2.46 -9.98 21.78
CA PRO A 649 -1.03 -9.75 21.85
C PRO A 649 -0.48 -9.41 20.46
N SER A 650 0.50 -8.51 20.42
CA SER A 650 1.27 -8.26 19.21
C SER A 650 2.18 -9.45 18.90
N ARG A 651 2.69 -9.53 17.66
CA ARG A 651 3.65 -10.57 17.28
C ARG A 651 4.89 -10.56 18.19
N GLN A 652 5.34 -9.38 18.61
CA GLN A 652 6.50 -9.26 19.50
C GLN A 652 6.15 -9.76 20.91
N GLN A 653 4.98 -9.39 21.44
CA GLN A 653 4.48 -9.90 22.71
C GLN A 653 4.37 -11.43 22.70
N SER A 654 3.74 -12.03 21.69
CA SER A 654 3.66 -13.49 21.57
C SER A 654 5.03 -14.16 21.47
N GLN A 655 6.00 -13.53 20.80
CA GLN A 655 7.37 -14.05 20.74
C GLN A 655 8.07 -14.02 22.11
N VAL A 656 7.91 -12.95 22.87
CA VAL A 656 8.44 -12.83 24.24
C VAL A 656 7.76 -13.86 25.15
N GLU A 657 6.43 -13.98 25.10
CA GLU A 657 5.66 -14.95 25.87
C GLU A 657 6.08 -16.39 25.59
N MET A 658 6.27 -16.76 24.32
CA MET A 658 6.79 -18.09 23.94
C MET A 658 8.19 -18.33 24.51
N ARG A 659 9.07 -17.33 24.45
CA ARG A 659 10.45 -17.41 24.99
C ARG A 659 10.48 -17.63 26.50
N ILE A 660 9.65 -16.89 27.23
CA ILE A 660 9.49 -17.07 28.68
C ILE A 660 8.95 -18.46 28.99
N ALA A 661 7.96 -18.92 28.23
CA ALA A 661 7.34 -20.24 28.42
C ALA A 661 8.37 -21.38 28.29
N THR A 662 9.29 -21.32 27.31
CA THR A 662 10.34 -22.32 27.11
C THR A 662 11.18 -22.53 28.38
N LEU A 663 11.64 -21.45 29.02
CA LEU A 663 12.44 -21.54 30.25
C LEU A 663 11.64 -22.03 31.47
N THR A 664 10.32 -21.81 31.49
CA THR A 664 9.47 -22.28 32.58
C THR A 664 9.18 -23.78 32.47
N THR A 665 9.01 -24.30 31.24
CA THR A 665 8.80 -25.74 30.99
C THR A 665 10.05 -26.58 31.29
N ASP A 666 11.25 -26.06 31.04
CA ASP A 666 12.49 -26.79 31.33
C ASP A 666 12.78 -26.92 32.84
N ASN A 667 12.23 -26.02 33.67
CA ASN A 667 12.34 -26.10 35.13
C ASN A 667 11.29 -27.03 35.77
N GLU A 668 10.17 -27.32 35.10
CA GLU A 668 9.15 -28.26 35.59
C GLU A 668 9.44 -29.72 35.16
N HIS A 669 10.36 -29.94 34.22
CA HIS A 669 10.69 -31.27 33.69
C HIS A 669 11.78 -32.06 34.47
N LEU A 670 11.99 -31.77 35.76
CA LEU A 670 12.66 -32.73 36.67
C LEU A 670 11.69 -33.68 37.39
N VAL A 671 10.39 -33.62 37.11
CA VAL A 671 9.44 -34.65 37.51
C VAL A 671 8.51 -34.95 36.33
N GLU A 672 8.57 -36.18 35.83
CA GLU A 672 7.65 -36.79 34.85
C GLU A 672 7.81 -36.35 33.37
N GLU A 673 8.94 -36.73 32.76
CA GLU A 673 8.97 -37.08 31.34
C GLU A 673 8.74 -38.59 31.14
N SER A 674 7.49 -38.96 30.91
CA SER A 674 7.10 -39.98 29.92
C SER A 674 5.58 -39.88 29.74
N ASP A 675 5.12 -39.65 28.51
CA ASP A 675 3.71 -39.80 28.04
C ASP A 675 2.88 -38.56 27.67
N LYS A 676 3.45 -37.36 27.47
CA LYS A 676 2.67 -36.19 26.95
C LYS A 676 3.18 -35.51 25.67
N LYS A 677 4.10 -36.11 24.93
CA LYS A 677 4.56 -35.59 23.62
C LYS A 677 3.60 -35.88 22.44
N GLN A 678 2.35 -36.27 22.67
CA GLN A 678 1.37 -36.54 21.59
C GLN A 678 0.06 -35.72 21.62
N GLU A 679 -0.23 -34.90 22.63
CA GLU A 679 -1.55 -34.23 22.71
C GLU A 679 -1.59 -32.70 22.46
N PHE A 680 -0.47 -31.98 22.44
CA PHE A 680 -0.49 -30.52 22.22
C PHE A 680 -0.35 -30.05 20.75
N ALA A 681 -0.33 -30.98 19.79
CA ALA A 681 -0.36 -30.63 18.36
C ALA A 681 -1.79 -30.37 17.81
N ILE A 682 -2.82 -30.43 18.65
CA ILE A 682 -4.23 -30.30 18.22
C ILE A 682 -4.92 -29.23 19.06
N GLN A 683 -4.67 -27.95 18.76
CA GLN A 683 -5.62 -26.85 19.02
C GLN A 683 -5.21 -25.50 18.37
N GLU A 684 -4.73 -25.51 17.13
CA GLU A 684 -4.95 -24.35 16.24
C GLU A 684 -6.23 -24.59 15.43
N ASN A 685 -7.37 -24.19 16.00
CA ASN A 685 -8.61 -24.05 15.24
C ASN A 685 -8.51 -22.83 14.31
N LYS A 686 -7.77 -23.00 13.21
CA LYS A 686 -7.96 -22.20 12.00
C LYS A 686 -9.33 -22.58 11.43
N LYS A 687 -10.27 -21.63 11.43
CA LYS A 687 -11.43 -21.68 10.52
C LYS A 687 -10.89 -22.04 9.12
N PRO A 688 -11.47 -23.01 8.40
CA PRO A 688 -10.95 -23.42 7.10
C PRO A 688 -11.05 -22.24 6.14
N ASN A 689 -9.89 -21.75 5.71
CA ASN A 689 -9.78 -20.69 4.72
C ASN A 689 -10.34 -21.20 3.38
N GLU A 690 -11.51 -20.70 2.96
CA GLU A 690 -12.06 -20.86 1.59
C GLU A 690 -11.16 -20.28 0.47
N PHE A 691 -9.97 -19.78 0.82
CA PHE A 691 -8.95 -19.26 -0.09
C PHE A 691 -7.76 -20.20 -0.34
N GLN A 692 -7.64 -21.34 0.37
CA GLN A 692 -6.50 -22.25 0.19
C GLN A 692 -6.50 -23.04 -1.13
N ASN A 693 -7.61 -23.11 -1.86
CA ASN A 693 -7.72 -23.83 -3.14
C ASN A 693 -7.79 -22.93 -4.38
N LYS A 694 -7.10 -21.77 -4.46
CA LYS A 694 -7.13 -20.91 -5.67
C LYS A 694 -5.75 -20.43 -6.11
N LEU A 695 -5.35 -20.78 -7.33
CA LEU A 695 -4.11 -20.32 -7.98
C LEU A 695 -4.43 -19.35 -9.12
N ILE A 696 -4.02 -18.08 -9.03
CA ILE A 696 -4.32 -17.07 -10.05
C ILE A 696 -3.13 -16.83 -10.97
N ILE A 697 -3.31 -17.05 -12.27
CA ILE A 697 -2.32 -16.75 -13.31
C ILE A 697 -2.88 -15.70 -14.26
N HIS A 698 -2.34 -14.49 -14.17
CA HIS A 698 -2.55 -13.45 -15.19
C HIS A 698 -1.49 -13.54 -16.27
N TYR A 699 -1.92 -13.49 -17.53
CA TYR A 699 -1.06 -13.50 -18.70
C TYR A 699 -1.47 -12.40 -19.69
N THR A 700 -0.48 -11.82 -20.39
CA THR A 700 -0.66 -10.85 -21.47
C THR A 700 -0.39 -11.53 -22.78
N HIS A 701 -1.35 -11.56 -23.70
CA HIS A 701 -1.16 -12.30 -24.94
C HIS A 701 -1.88 -11.67 -26.13
N GLU A 702 -1.45 -12.08 -27.31
CA GLU A 702 -2.01 -11.64 -28.58
C GLU A 702 -3.35 -12.30 -28.87
N LYS A 703 -4.23 -11.63 -29.61
CA LYS A 703 -5.56 -12.15 -29.95
C LYS A 703 -5.55 -13.58 -30.57
N ARG A 704 -4.46 -14.03 -31.20
CA ARG A 704 -4.36 -15.40 -31.74
C ARG A 704 -4.36 -16.52 -30.69
N PHE A 705 -3.92 -16.28 -29.44
CA PHE A 705 -3.86 -17.34 -28.42
C PHE A 705 -5.16 -17.48 -27.61
N ASN A 706 -6.32 -17.49 -28.30
CA ASN A 706 -7.64 -17.57 -27.66
C ASN A 706 -7.85 -18.88 -26.87
N THR A 707 -7.16 -19.95 -27.24
CA THR A 707 -7.19 -21.25 -26.55
C THR A 707 -6.27 -21.30 -25.34
N ARG A 708 -5.34 -20.35 -25.18
CA ARG A 708 -4.30 -20.38 -24.14
C ARG A 708 -4.83 -20.61 -22.74
N LYS A 709 -6.00 -20.01 -22.43
CA LYS A 709 -6.69 -20.27 -21.17
C LYS A 709 -6.94 -21.77 -21.01
N ARG A 710 -7.55 -22.43 -22.00
CA ARG A 710 -7.83 -23.87 -21.99
C ARG A 710 -6.54 -24.69 -21.97
N ASP A 711 -5.55 -24.31 -22.78
CA ASP A 711 -4.27 -25.04 -22.89
C ASP A 711 -3.52 -25.05 -21.55
N LEU A 712 -3.49 -23.92 -20.84
CA LEU A 712 -2.90 -23.85 -19.49
C LEU A 712 -3.65 -24.68 -18.45
N HIS A 713 -4.99 -24.74 -18.52
CA HIS A 713 -5.75 -25.63 -17.63
C HIS A 713 -5.47 -27.10 -17.96
N ARG A 714 -5.41 -27.46 -19.25
CA ARG A 714 -5.09 -28.82 -19.69
C ARG A 714 -3.70 -29.25 -19.22
N ILE A 715 -2.67 -28.45 -19.45
CA ILE A 715 -1.29 -28.76 -19.03
C ILE A 715 -1.23 -28.93 -17.51
N PHE A 716 -1.92 -28.06 -16.76
CA PHE A 716 -2.00 -28.18 -15.30
C PHE A 716 -2.67 -29.49 -14.90
N GLN A 717 -3.86 -29.79 -15.44
CA GLN A 717 -4.59 -31.02 -15.14
C GLN A 717 -3.77 -32.26 -15.50
N GLU A 718 -3.27 -32.37 -16.73
CA GLU A 718 -2.48 -33.53 -17.19
C GLU A 718 -1.18 -33.74 -16.40
N THR A 719 -0.62 -32.69 -15.79
CA THR A 719 0.62 -32.82 -15.03
C THR A 719 0.37 -33.16 -13.57
N PHE A 720 -0.73 -32.66 -13.00
CA PHE A 720 -1.03 -32.77 -11.57
C PHE A 720 -2.19 -33.72 -11.24
N VAL A 721 -2.74 -34.45 -12.23
CA VAL A 721 -3.91 -35.35 -12.08
C VAL A 721 -3.79 -36.34 -10.92
N SER A 722 -2.60 -36.87 -10.67
CA SER A 722 -2.35 -37.86 -9.61
C SER A 722 -1.76 -37.23 -8.34
N THR A 723 -1.95 -35.93 -8.12
CA THR A 723 -1.37 -35.20 -6.99
C THR A 723 -2.42 -34.40 -6.22
N PRO A 724 -2.21 -34.14 -4.91
CA PRO A 724 -3.13 -33.34 -4.08
C PRO A 724 -3.39 -31.92 -4.61
N ILE A 725 -2.50 -31.44 -5.49
CA ILE A 725 -2.57 -30.13 -6.15
C ILE A 725 -3.79 -30.01 -7.07
N ILE A 726 -4.34 -31.12 -7.57
CA ILE A 726 -5.48 -31.12 -8.50
C ILE A 726 -6.74 -30.46 -7.91
N GLU A 727 -6.85 -30.44 -6.59
CA GLU A 727 -7.95 -29.79 -5.85
C GLU A 727 -7.83 -28.24 -5.86
N THR A 728 -6.68 -27.70 -6.29
CA THR A 728 -6.50 -26.25 -6.49
C THR A 728 -7.27 -25.77 -7.72
N LYS A 729 -8.17 -24.80 -7.52
CA LYS A 729 -8.85 -24.07 -8.60
C LYS A 729 -7.88 -23.10 -9.29
N LEU A 730 -7.36 -23.49 -10.44
CA LEU A 730 -6.60 -22.62 -11.32
C LEU A 730 -7.50 -21.53 -11.96
N ILE A 731 -7.17 -20.25 -11.75
CA ILE A 731 -7.86 -19.09 -12.33
C ILE A 731 -6.91 -18.40 -13.30
N VAL A 732 -7.12 -18.60 -14.60
CA VAL A 732 -6.31 -17.97 -15.65
C VAL A 732 -7.03 -16.76 -16.25
N GLY A 733 -6.46 -15.56 -16.08
CA GLY A 733 -7.06 -14.26 -16.47
C GLY A 733 -6.24 -13.47 -17.50
N ASN A 734 -6.91 -12.72 -18.38
CA ASN A 734 -6.28 -11.89 -19.42
C ASN A 734 -6.24 -10.41 -19.01
N ARG A 735 -5.07 -9.76 -19.11
CA ARG A 735 -4.92 -8.31 -18.82
C ARG A 735 -5.56 -7.38 -19.88
N ASN A 736 -6.04 -7.91 -21.01
CA ASN A 736 -6.63 -7.13 -22.13
C ASN A 736 -8.17 -7.02 -22.09
N GLN A 737 -8.82 -7.18 -20.93
CA GLN A 737 -10.29 -7.24 -20.83
C GLN A 737 -10.96 -5.88 -21.13
N LYS A 738 -12.03 -5.88 -21.95
CA LYS A 738 -12.85 -4.70 -22.32
C LYS A 738 -13.44 -3.95 -21.11
N SER A 739 -13.62 -4.61 -19.97
CA SER A 739 -14.10 -3.99 -18.72
C SER A 739 -13.07 -3.00 -18.15
N THR A 740 -11.79 -3.37 -18.16
CA THR A 740 -10.68 -2.50 -17.73
C THR A 740 -10.52 -1.27 -18.63
N MET A 741 -10.82 -1.43 -19.93
CA MET A 741 -10.78 -0.35 -20.92
C MET A 741 -11.96 0.62 -20.80
N LYS A 742 -13.15 0.16 -20.39
CA LYS A 742 -14.28 1.04 -20.06
C LYS A 742 -14.01 1.87 -18.81
N GLU A 743 -13.36 1.27 -17.81
CA GLU A 743 -13.03 1.93 -16.55
C GLU A 743 -11.97 3.04 -16.72
N LEU A 744 -10.96 2.78 -17.57
CA LEU A 744 -9.91 3.76 -17.92
C LEU A 744 -10.45 4.95 -18.73
N ILE A 745 -11.46 4.73 -19.58
CA ILE A 745 -12.12 5.79 -20.35
C ILE A 745 -13.04 6.62 -19.44
N ARG A 746 -13.75 5.97 -18.51
CA ARG A 746 -14.61 6.65 -17.52
C ARG A 746 -13.80 7.58 -16.60
N LYS A 747 -12.63 7.12 -16.14
CA LYS A 747 -11.76 7.87 -15.21
C LYS A 747 -10.81 8.89 -15.86
N LEU A 748 -10.87 9.09 -17.18
CA LEU A 748 -10.20 10.22 -17.83
C LEU A 748 -11.04 11.51 -17.76
N GLN A 749 -12.33 11.42 -17.42
CA GLN A 749 -13.20 12.59 -17.23
C GLN A 749 -13.09 13.19 -15.82
N ASP A 750 -12.88 12.36 -14.79
CA ASP A 750 -12.78 12.81 -13.38
C ASP A 750 -11.40 13.38 -12.96
N ARG A 751 -10.51 13.68 -13.92
CA ARG A 751 -9.14 14.20 -13.68
C ARG A 751 -9.00 15.72 -13.80
N GLN A 752 -10.10 16.47 -13.73
CA GLN A 752 -10.06 17.90 -13.51
C GLN A 752 -11.00 18.26 -12.37
N TYR A 753 -10.51 18.10 -11.14
CA TYR A 753 -10.60 19.06 -10.04
C TYR A 753 -9.45 18.76 -9.07
#